data_AF-A0A2V8QRR7-F1
#
_entry.id   AF-A0A2V8QRR7-F1
#
_cell.length_a   1.000
_cell.length_b   1.000
_cell.length_c   1.000
_cell.angle_alpha   90.00
_cell.angle_beta   90.00
_cell.angle_gamma   90.00
#
_symmetry.space_group_name_H-M   'P 1'
#
loop_
_entity.id
_entity.type
_entity.pdbx_description
1 polymer ?
#
loop_
_entity_poly.entity_id
_entity_poly.type
_entity_poly.pdbx_seq_one_letter_code
_entity_poly.pdbx_strand_id
1 'polypeptide(L)'
;MMRKARYAHAGMNRVIKFPGKLSVVTAAMVFACASALSQPAAGGSSTNPKPSPPPSVGQTVGTTSESKPVVSQALAQPAYLTPIAGYQGVLAETLDGATIAAQAADEKFNPASSVKLATTLVALQTLGPDHKFVTGVWAAGAIDKSTGTLTGDLVVTGRDPSFHYEHAVMLARQLNDLGIRTVTGNVIVTPSFTMNFDWSARHSGEMFRDTLDAAKRSASATRAWIDERTLVGDNESLSSVPSVVISGEVQIGTAPPGAAPILTHKSSKLVDVLKALLCFSNNFMAERIGDGLGGPQAISAALTRELDLNPDELSLSSTSGLGVNRVTPRAMMKILRALRDELAKNKLSLSDILPVAGVDPGTLEDRYTDAAERGSVVAKTGTLVRTDGGASSLVGQMKTRSGRIVLFVIMNQHGNVVRFRQNQDSIVSAIQNSLGGPAPFAYQPVKLSLRLPATAGGSDFMPDILLVEDKESLRRVLRLTLENAGYTVTEAADARAAIDEIERVPHRVVLTDLRMPNGSGIDVLRAAKNADSDIPVIVMTAYGSIDEAVQAMKDGAHDFLQKPVDSNHLLLLVERALEQSRLRTENILLREEWSKRYGFPRIVGESEAIKRAVAETQRVAQTEATVLLLGESGTGKELFARAVHHLSNRRDKPFVAINCAAIPETLIENELFGHERGAFTGAADRRIGKFELASGGTVFLDEIGELPLAVQGKLLRAIEEKSIDRIGGRAPVPVDVRVVAATNKDLRTAVDRGEFRGDLFFRLAVFPIDIPPLRERGNDVLLLARHFAAEIGKELRGREATLSESSMQALRSHRWPGNVRELENSIERACILADETELRPADFGLVSDGARDLKAFGFDLSGNLSEAAERAVKMVERQKIGDALAQHDGNKSRAAEALGVSYKTLLTKIKEYNL
;
A
#
# COMPACT_ATOMS: atom_id res chain seq x y z
N MET A 1 15.90 -4.31 -81.98
CA MET A 1 15.91 -5.06 -80.70
C MET A 1 15.25 -4.21 -79.61
N MET A 2 14.71 -4.73 -78.49
CA MET A 2 13.94 -5.96 -78.22
C MET A 2 13.49 -5.91 -76.74
N ARG A 3 12.25 -6.17 -76.30
CA ARG A 3 10.87 -5.98 -76.80
C ARG A 3 10.07 -5.68 -75.50
N LYS A 4 9.42 -4.53 -75.27
CA LYS A 4 8.12 -4.02 -75.80
C LYS A 4 6.95 -5.02 -75.77
N ALA A 5 5.69 -4.68 -75.42
CA ALA A 5 5.08 -3.57 -74.65
C ALA A 5 3.52 -3.74 -74.61
N ARG A 6 2.80 -2.87 -73.85
CA ARG A 6 1.45 -2.27 -74.13
C ARG A 6 0.12 -3.07 -73.94
N TYR A 7 -0.87 -2.34 -73.38
CA TYR A 7 -2.35 -2.26 -73.63
C TYR A 7 -3.23 -3.52 -73.88
N ALA A 8 -4.57 -3.55 -73.71
CA ALA A 8 -5.57 -2.92 -72.78
C ALA A 8 -7.02 -3.34 -73.20
N HIS A 9 -8.04 -3.04 -72.36
CA HIS A 9 -9.50 -3.06 -72.67
C HIS A 9 -10.14 -4.44 -72.99
N ALA A 10 -11.47 -4.67 -72.94
CA ALA A 10 -12.63 -4.02 -72.26
C ALA A 10 -13.89 -4.96 -72.30
N GLY A 11 -14.99 -4.56 -71.65
CA GLY A 11 -16.33 -5.19 -71.74
C GLY A 11 -16.61 -6.19 -70.60
N MET A 12 -17.65 -6.08 -69.76
CA MET A 12 -19.11 -5.93 -69.97
C MET A 12 -19.79 -7.13 -70.64
N ASN A 13 -20.51 -7.94 -69.85
CA ASN A 13 -21.98 -7.87 -69.86
C ASN A 13 -22.66 -8.52 -68.64
N ARG A 14 -23.94 -8.15 -68.42
CA ARG A 14 -24.87 -8.76 -67.43
C ARG A 14 -25.52 -10.03 -68.00
N VAL A 15 -26.20 -10.82 -67.15
CA VAL A 15 -27.67 -11.13 -67.20
C VAL A 15 -28.03 -12.44 -66.45
N ILE A 16 -28.81 -12.32 -65.35
CA ILE A 16 -30.02 -13.11 -64.96
C ILE A 16 -29.94 -14.67 -65.04
N LYS A 17 -30.20 -15.49 -63.99
CA LYS A 17 -31.52 -15.71 -63.30
C LYS A 17 -31.41 -16.61 -62.04
N PHE A 18 -32.39 -16.51 -61.12
CA PHE A 18 -32.83 -17.56 -60.16
C PHE A 18 -33.71 -18.64 -60.89
N PRO A 19 -34.23 -19.75 -60.29
CA PRO A 19 -34.27 -20.16 -58.87
C PRO A 19 -34.02 -21.66 -58.51
N GLY A 20 -33.68 -21.93 -57.24
CA GLY A 20 -34.44 -22.81 -56.32
C GLY A 20 -34.36 -24.36 -56.38
N LYS A 21 -34.47 -24.98 -55.18
CA LYS A 21 -34.59 -26.44 -54.88
C LYS A 21 -33.31 -27.25 -55.19
N LEU A 22 -33.04 -28.45 -54.66
CA LEU A 22 -33.77 -29.32 -53.72
C LEU A 22 -32.80 -29.99 -52.71
N SER A 23 -33.39 -30.45 -51.61
CA SER A 23 -32.91 -31.13 -50.40
C SER A 23 -32.42 -32.60 -50.53
N VAL A 24 -31.93 -33.18 -49.40
CA VAL A 24 -31.82 -34.65 -49.08
C VAL A 24 -30.68 -35.37 -49.86
N VAL A 25 -29.98 -36.45 -49.42
CA VAL A 25 -29.99 -37.43 -48.29
C VAL A 25 -28.60 -37.42 -47.57
N THR A 26 -28.26 -38.05 -46.43
CA THR A 26 -28.90 -38.97 -45.43
C THR A 26 -28.51 -38.45 -44.00
N ALA A 27 -28.21 -39.11 -42.86
CA ALA A 27 -28.28 -40.44 -42.17
C ALA A 27 -28.26 -40.14 -40.62
N ALA A 28 -28.63 -40.95 -39.60
CA ALA A 28 -28.72 -42.40 -39.34
C ALA A 28 -27.36 -43.07 -38.95
N MET A 29 -27.20 -43.92 -37.92
CA MET A 29 -28.13 -44.58 -36.96
C MET A 29 -27.61 -44.47 -35.49
N VAL A 30 -28.40 -44.05 -34.47
CA VAL A 30 -29.37 -44.83 -33.62
C VAL A 30 -28.65 -45.63 -32.50
N PHE A 31 -29.07 -45.69 -31.22
CA PHE A 31 -30.42 -45.80 -30.60
C PHE A 31 -30.70 -44.81 -29.42
N ALA A 32 -31.98 -44.77 -28.99
CA ALA A 32 -32.57 -43.93 -27.91
C ALA A 32 -32.38 -44.53 -26.48
N CYS A 33 -32.84 -43.99 -25.33
CA CYS A 33 -34.04 -43.19 -24.92
C CYS A 33 -33.76 -42.39 -23.62
N ALA A 34 -34.61 -41.48 -23.08
CA ALA A 34 -35.69 -40.60 -23.59
C ALA A 34 -36.23 -39.65 -22.46
N SER A 35 -37.14 -38.72 -22.82
CA SER A 35 -38.28 -38.09 -22.09
C SER A 35 -38.43 -38.17 -20.55
N ALA A 36 -38.98 -37.18 -19.82
CA ALA A 36 -39.68 -35.90 -20.16
C ALA A 36 -39.71 -34.99 -18.88
N LEU A 37 -39.65 -33.65 -18.94
CA LEU A 37 -40.75 -32.65 -19.16
C LEU A 37 -41.92 -32.79 -18.15
N SER A 38 -42.48 -31.73 -17.49
CA SER A 38 -42.38 -30.26 -17.71
C SER A 38 -42.75 -29.39 -16.47
N GLN A 39 -42.79 -28.06 -16.69
CA GLN A 39 -43.21 -26.89 -15.87
C GLN A 39 -44.62 -26.99 -15.20
N PRO A 40 -45.14 -26.01 -14.38
CA PRO A 40 -44.75 -24.60 -14.19
C PRO A 40 -44.76 -24.10 -12.71
N ALA A 41 -45.18 -22.84 -12.44
CA ALA A 41 -44.83 -22.06 -11.25
C ALA A 41 -46.01 -21.47 -10.44
N ALA A 42 -45.69 -20.97 -9.23
CA ALA A 42 -46.33 -19.91 -8.44
C ALA A 42 -47.73 -20.11 -7.78
N GLY A 43 -47.82 -19.66 -6.51
CA GLY A 43 -49.09 -19.26 -5.85
C GLY A 43 -49.27 -19.76 -4.39
N GLY A 44 -49.97 -18.96 -3.55
CA GLY A 44 -50.72 -19.52 -2.39
C GLY A 44 -50.25 -19.18 -0.97
N SER A 45 -50.72 -18.04 -0.45
CA SER A 45 -50.71 -17.55 0.94
C SER A 45 -51.22 -18.47 2.08
N SER A 46 -50.79 -18.15 3.33
CA SER A 46 -51.64 -17.99 4.56
C SER A 46 -51.46 -18.92 5.79
N THR A 47 -51.22 -18.27 6.95
CA THR A 47 -51.68 -18.58 8.35
C THR A 47 -51.40 -19.92 9.08
N ASN A 48 -50.54 -19.86 10.12
CA ASN A 48 -50.76 -20.12 11.59
C ASN A 48 -51.75 -21.21 12.11
N PRO A 49 -51.59 -21.79 13.35
CA PRO A 49 -50.62 -21.49 14.44
C PRO A 49 -49.98 -22.72 15.18
N LYS A 50 -49.24 -22.43 16.28
CA LYS A 50 -48.71 -23.29 17.37
C LYS A 50 -49.77 -24.18 18.08
N PRO A 51 -49.41 -25.34 18.73
CA PRO A 51 -48.80 -25.36 20.09
C PRO A 51 -47.73 -26.47 20.37
N SER A 52 -47.47 -26.73 21.66
CA SER A 52 -46.22 -27.26 22.27
C SER A 52 -46.26 -28.78 22.66
N PRO A 53 -45.17 -29.41 23.17
CA PRO A 53 -44.99 -30.89 23.26
C PRO A 53 -45.42 -31.50 24.63
N PRO A 54 -45.32 -32.84 24.85
CA PRO A 54 -44.13 -33.45 25.49
C PRO A 54 -43.80 -34.89 24.93
N PRO A 55 -43.25 -35.89 25.67
CA PRO A 55 -41.80 -36.12 25.88
C PRO A 55 -41.28 -37.53 25.49
N SER A 56 -40.05 -37.86 25.93
CA SER A 56 -39.16 -38.96 25.49
C SER A 56 -39.34 -40.37 26.08
N VAL A 57 -39.23 -41.42 25.23
CA VAL A 57 -38.95 -42.86 25.51
C VAL A 57 -38.31 -43.48 24.22
N GLY A 58 -37.43 -44.50 24.19
CA GLY A 58 -36.64 -45.18 25.24
C GLY A 58 -36.06 -46.56 24.79
N GLN A 59 -34.75 -46.76 25.01
CA GLN A 59 -33.97 -48.04 25.12
C GLN A 59 -34.16 -49.26 24.16
N THR A 60 -33.08 -49.62 23.44
CA THR A 60 -32.60 -51.01 23.10
C THR A 60 -33.53 -51.90 22.24
N VAL A 61 -33.17 -53.03 21.59
CA VAL A 61 -32.01 -53.96 21.46
C VAL A 61 -31.97 -54.39 19.95
N GLY A 62 -30.89 -54.82 19.25
CA GLY A 62 -29.47 -55.01 19.55
C GLY A 62 -28.92 -56.37 19.06
N THR A 63 -28.08 -56.42 18.02
CA THR A 63 -27.43 -57.65 17.49
C THR A 63 -25.95 -57.46 17.16
N THR A 64 -25.14 -58.50 17.38
CA THR A 64 -23.67 -58.47 17.30
C THR A 64 -23.11 -59.26 16.12
N SER A 65 -22.06 -58.72 15.49
CA SER A 65 -21.04 -59.53 14.81
C SER A 65 -19.67 -58.91 15.08
N GLU A 66 -18.73 -59.72 15.57
CA GLU A 66 -17.40 -59.23 15.95
C GLU A 66 -16.52 -59.08 14.72
N SER A 67 -16.17 -57.84 14.38
CA SER A 67 -14.93 -57.53 13.66
C SER A 67 -13.99 -56.82 14.64
N LYS A 68 -12.69 -57.16 14.58
CA LYS A 68 -11.72 -56.73 15.58
C LYS A 68 -11.69 -55.20 15.68
N PRO A 69 -11.69 -54.60 16.88
CA PRO A 69 -11.44 -53.17 17.00
C PRO A 69 -10.04 -52.88 16.49
N VAL A 70 -9.95 -52.18 15.36
CA VAL A 70 -8.74 -51.41 15.05
C VAL A 70 -8.71 -50.30 16.09
N VAL A 71 -8.04 -50.57 17.21
CA VAL A 71 -7.71 -49.56 18.20
C VAL A 71 -6.84 -48.54 17.48
N SER A 72 -7.44 -47.42 17.06
CA SER A 72 -6.69 -46.23 16.70
C SER A 72 -5.90 -45.85 17.93
N GLN A 73 -4.61 -46.19 17.94
CA GLN A 73 -3.71 -45.80 19.02
C GLN A 73 -3.76 -44.27 19.09
N ALA A 74 -4.39 -43.75 20.14
CA ALA A 74 -4.37 -42.33 20.41
C ALA A 74 -2.90 -41.97 20.67
N LEU A 75 -2.25 -41.38 19.66
CA LEU A 75 -0.90 -40.86 19.77
C LEU A 75 -0.88 -39.96 21.00
N ALA A 76 -0.07 -40.32 22.00
CA ALA A 76 -0.01 -39.58 23.25
C ALA A 76 0.28 -38.12 22.92
N GLN A 77 -0.65 -37.22 23.29
CA GLN A 77 -0.57 -35.82 22.88
C GLN A 77 0.79 -35.26 23.31
N PRO A 78 1.57 -34.67 22.37
CA PRO A 78 2.85 -34.09 22.71
C PRO A 78 2.68 -33.08 23.86
N ALA A 79 3.60 -33.10 24.83
CA ALA A 79 3.48 -32.31 26.06
C ALA A 79 3.45 -30.78 25.87
N TYR A 80 3.60 -30.30 24.64
CA TYR A 80 3.42 -28.90 24.24
C TYR A 80 1.99 -28.55 23.77
N LEU A 81 1.10 -29.53 23.61
CA LEU A 81 -0.34 -29.32 23.36
C LEU A 81 -1.15 -29.25 24.67
N THR A 82 -0.54 -28.70 25.73
CA THR A 82 -1.23 -28.48 27.01
C THR A 82 -2.40 -27.52 26.78
N PRO A 83 -3.65 -27.86 27.18
CA PRO A 83 -4.80 -27.00 26.95
C PRO A 83 -4.64 -25.62 27.61
N ILE A 84 -4.41 -24.59 26.81
CA ILE A 84 -4.41 -23.20 27.27
C ILE A 84 -5.86 -22.74 27.44
N ALA A 85 -6.12 -21.92 28.46
CA ALA A 85 -7.46 -21.40 28.76
C ALA A 85 -8.07 -20.65 27.56
N GLY A 86 -9.04 -21.31 26.91
CA GLY A 86 -9.65 -20.95 25.64
C GLY A 86 -10.20 -22.20 24.96
N TYR A 87 -10.81 -22.05 23.78
CA TYR A 87 -11.23 -23.17 22.93
C TYR A 87 -10.26 -23.27 21.74
N GLN A 88 -9.66 -24.44 21.50
CA GLN A 88 -8.52 -24.57 20.60
C GLN A 88 -8.56 -25.84 19.74
N GLY A 89 -8.39 -25.65 18.43
CA GLY A 89 -8.22 -26.70 17.43
C GLY A 89 -6.81 -26.68 16.85
N VAL A 90 -6.20 -27.87 16.73
CA VAL A 90 -4.87 -28.07 16.14
C VAL A 90 -4.91 -29.32 15.27
N LEU A 91 -4.42 -29.21 14.04
CA LEU A 91 -4.14 -30.36 13.17
C LEU A 91 -2.85 -30.10 12.39
N ALA A 92 -1.85 -30.96 12.50
CA ALA A 92 -0.61 -30.90 11.74
C ALA A 92 -0.26 -32.27 11.15
N GLU A 93 0.15 -32.28 9.89
CA GLU A 93 0.33 -33.50 9.08
C GLU A 93 1.54 -33.36 8.14
N THR A 94 2.23 -34.46 7.86
CA THR A 94 3.23 -34.52 6.78
C THR A 94 2.58 -34.47 5.40
N LEU A 95 3.37 -34.22 4.33
CA LEU A 95 2.86 -34.22 2.95
C LEU A 95 2.13 -35.53 2.59
N ASP A 96 2.69 -36.66 3.00
CA ASP A 96 2.20 -38.04 2.84
C ASP A 96 0.99 -38.40 3.73
N GLY A 97 0.57 -37.51 4.64
CA GLY A 97 -0.68 -37.65 5.40
C GLY A 97 -0.52 -38.19 6.83
N ALA A 98 0.70 -38.44 7.31
CA ALA A 98 0.91 -38.86 8.69
C ALA A 98 0.64 -37.68 9.66
N THR A 99 -0.31 -37.86 10.57
CA THR A 99 -0.63 -36.87 11.62
C THR A 99 0.50 -36.76 12.63
N ILE A 100 1.00 -35.53 12.85
CA ILE A 100 2.01 -35.18 13.86
C ILE A 100 1.35 -34.65 15.13
N ALA A 101 0.29 -33.86 14.98
CA ALA A 101 -0.48 -33.29 16.08
C ALA A 101 -1.97 -33.25 15.72
N ALA A 102 -2.85 -33.62 16.66
CA ALA A 102 -4.29 -33.48 16.52
C ALA A 102 -4.96 -33.18 17.88
N GLN A 103 -5.79 -32.16 17.90
CA GLN A 103 -6.63 -31.73 19.02
C GLN A 103 -7.86 -31.03 18.43
N ALA A 104 -9.08 -31.43 18.81
CA ALA A 104 -10.32 -30.81 18.34
C ALA A 104 -10.40 -30.68 16.80
N ALA A 105 -9.82 -31.64 16.06
CA ALA A 105 -9.65 -31.56 14.61
C ALA A 105 -10.97 -31.55 13.82
N ASP A 106 -12.05 -32.01 14.45
CA ASP A 106 -13.41 -32.14 13.92
C ASP A 106 -14.38 -31.12 14.56
N GLU A 107 -13.90 -30.27 15.48
CA GLU A 107 -14.71 -29.22 16.10
C GLU A 107 -14.81 -27.97 15.21
N LYS A 108 -15.93 -27.23 15.30
CA LYS A 108 -16.26 -26.13 14.38
C LYS A 108 -15.86 -24.76 14.93
N PHE A 109 -14.81 -24.16 14.40
CA PHE A 109 -14.34 -22.82 14.78
C PHE A 109 -14.79 -21.75 13.78
N ASN A 110 -14.69 -20.46 14.14
CA ASN A 110 -14.70 -19.35 13.18
C ASN A 110 -13.23 -18.97 12.84
N PRO A 111 -12.66 -19.42 11.70
CA PRO A 111 -11.21 -19.39 11.44
C PRO A 111 -10.67 -18.03 10.98
N ALA A 112 -11.26 -16.93 11.46
CA ALA A 112 -10.88 -15.56 11.13
C ALA A 112 -10.58 -15.35 9.62
N SER A 113 -9.58 -14.54 9.30
CA SER A 113 -9.14 -14.31 7.91
C SER A 113 -8.45 -15.50 7.24
N SER A 114 -8.32 -16.67 7.88
CA SER A 114 -7.82 -17.88 7.20
C SER A 114 -8.88 -18.54 6.32
N VAL A 115 -10.17 -18.15 6.45
CA VAL A 115 -11.22 -18.57 5.49
C VAL A 115 -10.91 -18.17 4.05
N LYS A 116 -10.10 -17.12 3.84
CA LYS A 116 -9.67 -16.64 2.51
C LYS A 116 -8.96 -17.70 1.67
N LEU A 117 -8.42 -18.75 2.29
CA LEU A 117 -7.85 -19.91 1.58
C LEU A 117 -8.91 -20.66 0.76
N ALA A 118 -10.17 -20.73 1.24
CA ALA A 118 -11.30 -21.29 0.52
C ALA A 118 -11.60 -20.49 -0.76
N THR A 119 -11.71 -19.17 -0.62
CA THR A 119 -11.91 -18.22 -1.75
C THR A 119 -10.77 -18.29 -2.74
N THR A 120 -9.53 -18.36 -2.26
CA THR A 120 -8.29 -18.46 -3.06
C THR A 120 -8.30 -19.73 -3.92
N LEU A 121 -8.65 -20.88 -3.34
CA LEU A 121 -8.74 -22.15 -4.03
C LEU A 121 -9.80 -22.11 -5.15
N VAL A 122 -11.04 -21.72 -4.84
CA VAL A 122 -12.12 -21.65 -5.84
C VAL A 122 -11.81 -20.59 -6.92
N ALA A 123 -11.15 -19.47 -6.57
CA ALA A 123 -10.71 -18.48 -7.56
C ALA A 123 -9.70 -19.07 -8.55
N LEU A 124 -8.67 -19.77 -8.07
CA LEU A 124 -7.66 -20.41 -8.92
C LEU A 124 -8.27 -21.48 -9.83
N GLN A 125 -9.18 -22.31 -9.31
CA GLN A 125 -9.87 -23.35 -10.07
C GLN A 125 -10.84 -22.79 -11.12
N THR A 126 -11.54 -21.70 -10.81
CA THR A 126 -12.59 -21.13 -11.68
C THR A 126 -12.03 -20.20 -12.75
N LEU A 127 -11.00 -19.42 -12.41
CA LEU A 127 -10.48 -18.35 -13.26
C LEU A 127 -9.11 -18.67 -13.88
N GLY A 128 -8.31 -19.51 -13.21
CA GLY A 128 -6.92 -19.82 -13.56
C GLY A 128 -5.90 -18.82 -12.97
N PRO A 129 -4.65 -19.24 -12.73
CA PRO A 129 -3.62 -18.41 -12.06
C PRO A 129 -3.22 -17.16 -12.87
N ASP A 130 -3.28 -17.25 -14.19
CA ASP A 130 -2.93 -16.17 -15.13
C ASP A 130 -4.11 -15.20 -15.39
N HIS A 131 -5.28 -15.41 -14.77
CA HIS A 131 -6.44 -14.54 -14.93
C HIS A 131 -6.12 -13.09 -14.59
N LYS A 132 -6.68 -12.16 -15.34
CA LYS A 132 -6.59 -10.72 -15.10
C LYS A 132 -8.01 -10.17 -15.07
N PHE A 133 -8.39 -9.54 -13.96
CA PHE A 133 -9.67 -8.87 -13.84
C PHE A 133 -9.74 -7.71 -14.83
N VAL A 134 -10.92 -7.52 -15.41
CA VAL A 134 -11.18 -6.45 -16.37
C VAL A 134 -11.93 -5.31 -15.68
N THR A 135 -11.35 -4.12 -15.75
CA THR A 135 -12.05 -2.86 -15.53
C THR A 135 -12.21 -2.22 -16.90
N GLY A 136 -13.42 -2.29 -17.44
CA GLY A 136 -13.81 -1.59 -18.66
C GLY A 136 -14.33 -0.20 -18.30
N VAL A 137 -13.59 0.84 -18.64
CA VAL A 137 -14.15 2.19 -18.74
C VAL A 137 -15.22 2.18 -19.84
N TRP A 138 -16.24 3.05 -19.79
CA TRP A 138 -17.11 3.34 -20.93
C TRP A 138 -17.49 4.83 -20.91
N ALA A 139 -17.80 5.37 -22.08
CA ALA A 139 -18.56 6.61 -22.19
C ALA A 139 -19.92 6.19 -22.78
N ALA A 140 -20.99 6.46 -22.05
CA ALA A 140 -22.36 5.96 -22.32
C ALA A 140 -23.06 6.50 -23.61
N GLY A 141 -22.29 7.07 -24.54
CA GLY A 141 -22.49 8.45 -25.04
C GLY A 141 -21.30 9.32 -24.59
N ALA A 142 -21.13 10.57 -25.07
CA ALA A 142 -19.76 11.64 -27.88
C ALA A 142 -18.46 12.48 -27.90
N ILE A 143 -17.26 11.90 -27.99
CA ILE A 143 -16.13 12.47 -27.27
C ILE A 143 -15.52 13.80 -27.76
N ASP A 144 -14.43 13.72 -28.48
CA ASP A 144 -13.54 14.71 -29.10
C ASP A 144 -12.26 14.76 -28.28
N LYS A 145 -11.20 15.10 -28.96
CA LYS A 145 -9.87 15.15 -28.43
C LYS A 145 -9.47 16.63 -28.31
N SER A 146 -9.98 17.54 -29.12
CA SER A 146 -9.38 18.87 -29.40
C SER A 146 -9.20 19.95 -28.32
N THR A 147 -9.37 19.62 -27.03
CA THR A 147 -9.59 20.54 -25.91
C THR A 147 -9.35 19.97 -24.52
N GLY A 148 -9.65 18.69 -24.26
CA GLY A 148 -9.67 18.15 -22.90
C GLY A 148 -10.77 17.14 -22.60
N THR A 149 -12.05 17.51 -22.75
CA THR A 149 -13.02 17.31 -21.66
C THR A 149 -14.35 16.58 -21.87
N LEU A 150 -14.63 15.54 -21.06
CA LEU A 150 -15.70 14.52 -21.21
C LEU A 150 -17.02 15.13 -20.69
N THR A 151 -17.79 15.70 -21.60
CA THR A 151 -19.03 16.45 -21.39
C THR A 151 -20.24 15.60 -20.90
N GLY A 152 -20.36 15.21 -19.60
CA GLY A 152 -21.39 14.26 -19.02
C GLY A 152 -20.92 13.14 -18.03
N ASP A 153 -21.52 11.93 -17.98
CA ASP A 153 -21.32 10.83 -16.96
C ASP A 153 -20.36 9.60 -17.21
N LEU A 154 -19.10 9.59 -16.70
CA LEU A 154 -18.01 8.63 -17.09
C LEU A 154 -18.28 7.26 -16.50
N VAL A 155 -18.49 6.26 -17.34
CA VAL A 155 -18.80 4.93 -16.82
C VAL A 155 -17.54 4.18 -16.42
N VAL A 156 -17.57 3.51 -15.28
CA VAL A 156 -16.56 2.53 -14.89
C VAL A 156 -17.22 1.21 -14.55
N THR A 157 -17.06 0.24 -15.45
CA THR A 157 -17.51 -1.15 -15.25
C THR A 157 -16.34 -1.99 -14.80
N GLY A 158 -16.55 -2.85 -13.83
CA GLY A 158 -15.49 -3.74 -13.36
C GLY A 158 -15.81 -4.41 -12.05
N ARG A 159 -14.97 -5.39 -11.71
CA ARG A 159 -14.91 -6.07 -10.41
C ARG A 159 -13.48 -6.37 -9.99
N ASP A 160 -12.52 -5.59 -10.50
CA ASP A 160 -11.11 -5.76 -10.17
C ASP A 160 -10.88 -5.49 -8.67
N PRO A 161 -10.56 -6.52 -7.87
CA PRO A 161 -10.36 -6.39 -6.42
C PRO A 161 -9.04 -5.67 -6.10
N SER A 162 -8.13 -5.61 -7.08
CA SER A 162 -6.82 -4.98 -7.04
C SER A 162 -6.81 -3.59 -7.68
N PHE A 163 -7.97 -3.02 -8.01
CA PHE A 163 -8.01 -1.67 -8.58
C PHE A 163 -7.65 -0.61 -7.53
N HIS A 164 -6.61 0.16 -7.80
CA HIS A 164 -5.99 1.10 -6.86
C HIS A 164 -5.65 2.43 -7.53
N TYR A 165 -5.08 3.34 -6.74
CA TYR A 165 -4.52 4.58 -7.20
C TYR A 165 -3.63 4.40 -8.45
N GLU A 166 -2.59 3.57 -8.41
CA GLU A 166 -1.70 3.36 -9.55
C GLU A 166 -2.42 2.81 -10.80
N HIS A 167 -3.51 2.04 -10.63
CA HIS A 167 -4.34 1.55 -11.73
C HIS A 167 -5.27 2.64 -12.29
N ALA A 168 -5.74 3.57 -11.45
CA ALA A 168 -6.45 4.78 -11.85
C ALA A 168 -5.51 5.80 -12.51
N VAL A 169 -4.27 5.94 -12.03
CA VAL A 169 -3.25 6.81 -12.62
C VAL A 169 -2.71 6.21 -13.94
N MET A 170 -2.63 4.88 -14.05
CA MET A 170 -2.42 4.18 -15.32
C MET A 170 -3.61 4.36 -16.26
N LEU A 171 -4.85 4.18 -15.79
CA LEU A 171 -6.03 4.48 -16.60
C LEU A 171 -5.98 5.93 -17.06
N ALA A 172 -5.67 6.89 -16.19
CA ALA A 172 -5.45 8.27 -16.57
C ALA A 172 -4.41 8.42 -17.69
N ARG A 173 -3.31 7.66 -17.68
CA ARG A 173 -2.33 7.68 -18.78
C ARG A 173 -2.94 7.11 -20.07
N GLN A 174 -3.53 5.93 -20.01
CA GLN A 174 -4.11 5.30 -21.19
C GLN A 174 -5.27 6.13 -21.78
N LEU A 175 -6.01 6.82 -20.91
CA LEU A 175 -7.00 7.84 -21.22
C LEU A 175 -6.33 9.03 -21.91
N ASN A 176 -5.16 9.49 -21.45
CA ASN A 176 -4.40 10.56 -22.08
C ASN A 176 -3.83 10.21 -23.44
N ASP A 177 -3.39 8.97 -23.61
CA ASP A 177 -2.82 8.40 -24.83
C ASP A 177 -3.91 8.22 -25.91
N LEU A 178 -5.12 7.82 -25.49
CA LEU A 178 -6.34 7.85 -26.32
C LEU A 178 -6.97 9.24 -26.41
N GLY A 179 -6.16 10.27 -26.14
CA GLY A 179 -6.50 11.65 -26.39
C GLY A 179 -7.71 12.15 -25.59
N ILE A 180 -7.67 11.98 -24.26
CA ILE A 180 -8.90 12.01 -23.45
C ILE A 180 -8.56 12.51 -22.00
N ARG A 181 -8.85 13.79 -21.58
CA ARG A 181 -8.28 14.44 -20.32
C ARG A 181 -9.13 15.36 -19.37
N THR A 182 -10.45 15.52 -19.46
CA THR A 182 -11.36 16.00 -18.35
C THR A 182 -12.68 15.23 -18.38
N VAL A 183 -13.69 15.49 -17.51
CA VAL A 183 -15.03 14.88 -17.40
C VAL A 183 -15.99 15.77 -16.59
N THR A 184 -17.28 15.92 -16.91
CA THR A 184 -18.02 17.15 -16.51
C THR A 184 -19.39 16.97 -15.89
N GLY A 185 -20.20 16.07 -16.43
CA GLY A 185 -21.19 15.40 -15.62
C GLY A 185 -20.44 14.37 -14.77
N ASN A 186 -21.13 13.29 -14.48
CA ASN A 186 -20.77 12.46 -13.35
C ASN A 186 -19.63 11.48 -13.64
N VAL A 187 -19.34 10.61 -12.67
CA VAL A 187 -18.78 9.27 -12.95
C VAL A 187 -19.88 8.26 -12.63
N ILE A 188 -20.38 7.51 -13.62
CA ILE A 188 -21.25 6.35 -13.42
C ILE A 188 -20.37 5.13 -13.09
N VAL A 189 -20.07 4.97 -11.82
CA VAL A 189 -19.44 3.74 -11.35
C VAL A 189 -20.49 2.64 -11.22
N THR A 190 -20.20 1.46 -11.76
CA THR A 190 -21.06 0.30 -11.52
C THR A 190 -21.18 -0.01 -10.03
N PRO A 191 -22.31 -0.55 -9.53
CA PRO A 191 -22.46 -0.95 -8.13
C PRO A 191 -21.37 -1.90 -7.61
N SER A 192 -20.66 -2.58 -8.52
CA SER A 192 -19.53 -3.45 -8.20
C SER A 192 -18.14 -2.86 -8.47
N PHE A 193 -18.01 -1.72 -9.15
CA PHE A 193 -16.74 -1.02 -9.29
C PHE A 193 -16.31 -0.42 -7.96
N THR A 194 -15.01 -0.53 -7.68
CA THR A 194 -14.42 -0.16 -6.40
C THR A 194 -12.94 0.12 -6.54
N MET A 195 -12.38 0.90 -5.62
CA MET A 195 -11.00 1.36 -5.69
C MET A 195 -10.38 1.53 -4.30
N ASN A 196 -9.09 1.20 -4.17
CA ASN A 196 -8.30 1.30 -2.91
C ASN A 196 -9.00 0.69 -1.69
N PHE A 197 -9.68 -0.44 -1.89
CA PHE A 197 -10.40 -1.17 -0.87
C PHE A 197 -11.65 -0.50 -0.26
N ASP A 198 -12.21 0.55 -0.89
CA ASP A 198 -13.45 1.16 -0.42
C ASP A 198 -14.70 0.37 -0.85
N TRP A 199 -15.66 0.20 0.08
CA TRP A 199 -16.88 -0.59 -0.11
C TRP A 199 -17.98 0.15 -0.87
N SER A 200 -18.02 1.47 -0.75
CA SER A 200 -18.98 2.32 -1.43
C SER A 200 -18.55 2.47 -2.87
N ALA A 201 -19.39 2.04 -3.82
CA ALA A 201 -19.15 2.33 -5.22
C ALA A 201 -19.04 3.85 -5.43
N ARG A 202 -19.91 4.65 -4.79
CA ARG A 202 -19.82 6.12 -4.83
C ARG A 202 -18.48 6.64 -4.31
N HIS A 203 -18.02 6.27 -3.12
CA HIS A 203 -16.75 6.82 -2.61
C HIS A 203 -15.53 6.27 -3.36
N SER A 204 -15.59 5.01 -3.83
CA SER A 204 -14.61 4.49 -4.80
C SER A 204 -14.60 5.27 -6.11
N GLY A 205 -15.78 5.70 -6.57
CA GLY A 205 -15.94 6.50 -7.77
C GLY A 205 -15.52 7.94 -7.58
N GLU A 206 -15.75 8.54 -6.40
CA GLU A 206 -15.24 9.86 -6.00
C GLU A 206 -13.72 9.81 -5.89
N MET A 207 -13.18 8.77 -5.25
CA MET A 207 -11.74 8.55 -5.16
C MET A 207 -11.11 8.22 -6.52
N PHE A 208 -11.81 7.51 -7.41
CA PHE A 208 -11.37 7.26 -8.79
C PHE A 208 -11.37 8.54 -9.60
N ARG A 209 -12.51 9.23 -9.61
CA ARG A 209 -12.73 10.56 -10.18
C ARG A 209 -11.62 11.51 -9.77
N ASP A 210 -11.37 11.57 -8.47
CA ASP A 210 -10.39 12.46 -7.85
C ASP A 210 -8.96 11.91 -7.94
N THR A 211 -8.74 10.69 -8.45
CA THR A 211 -7.40 10.14 -8.72
C THR A 211 -7.02 10.17 -10.18
N LEU A 212 -7.97 10.14 -11.11
CA LEU A 212 -7.65 10.13 -12.53
C LEU A 212 -6.84 11.35 -13.04
N ASP A 213 -6.19 12.22 -12.26
CA ASP A 213 -6.45 13.68 -12.11
C ASP A 213 -5.06 14.45 -11.78
N ALA A 214 -4.66 15.74 -12.14
CA ALA A 214 -3.40 16.53 -11.68
C ALA A 214 -3.19 18.14 -11.24
N ALA A 215 -3.74 19.15 -10.38
CA ALA A 215 -4.75 19.64 -9.23
C ALA A 215 -5.69 18.91 -8.09
N LYS A 216 -6.91 18.30 -8.12
CA LYS A 216 -7.58 17.32 -7.17
C LYS A 216 -7.01 15.94 -6.62
N ARG A 217 -5.87 15.27 -6.98
CA ARG A 217 -5.40 13.86 -6.68
C ARG A 217 -4.48 13.65 -5.46
N SER A 218 -4.64 12.53 -4.74
CA SER A 218 -3.97 12.33 -3.45
C SER A 218 -2.45 12.16 -3.52
N ALA A 219 -1.79 12.64 -2.46
CA ALA A 219 -0.39 12.29 -2.18
C ALA A 219 -0.22 10.77 -2.13
N SER A 220 -1.21 10.05 -1.58
CA SER A 220 -1.29 8.59 -1.63
C SER A 220 -1.19 8.07 -3.05
N ALA A 221 -1.89 8.70 -4.00
CA ALA A 221 -2.00 8.24 -5.37
C ALA A 221 -0.80 8.58 -6.24
N THR A 222 -0.36 9.85 -6.20
CA THR A 222 0.87 10.29 -6.87
C THR A 222 2.06 9.50 -6.34
N ARG A 223 2.11 9.24 -5.02
CA ARG A 223 3.14 8.39 -4.43
C ARG A 223 3.00 6.93 -4.85
N ALA A 224 1.81 6.35 -4.81
CA ALA A 224 1.60 4.96 -5.24
C ALA A 224 2.09 4.77 -6.68
N TRP A 225 1.66 5.64 -7.60
CA TRP A 225 2.14 5.68 -8.98
C TRP A 225 3.65 5.84 -9.11
N ILE A 226 4.26 6.79 -8.39
CA ILE A 226 5.71 7.05 -8.50
C ILE A 226 6.52 5.88 -7.91
N ASP A 227 6.19 5.42 -6.70
CA ASP A 227 6.86 4.29 -6.06
C ASP A 227 6.70 3.03 -6.95
N GLU A 228 5.53 2.80 -7.54
CA GLU A 228 5.21 1.68 -8.43
C GLU A 228 5.95 1.71 -9.78
N ARG A 229 5.84 2.81 -10.55
CA ARG A 229 6.54 2.96 -11.83
C ARG A 229 8.06 2.95 -11.67
N THR A 230 8.58 3.56 -10.59
CA THR A 230 10.02 3.51 -10.25
C THR A 230 10.46 2.08 -9.95
N LEU A 231 9.64 1.30 -9.22
CA LEU A 231 9.94 -0.09 -8.89
C LEU A 231 10.00 -1.01 -10.12
N VAL A 232 9.17 -0.79 -11.14
CA VAL A 232 9.24 -1.54 -12.42
C VAL A 232 10.22 -0.95 -13.45
N GLY A 233 10.90 0.16 -13.13
CA GLY A 233 11.85 0.82 -14.03
C GLY A 233 11.21 1.56 -15.22
N ASP A 234 9.90 1.81 -15.16
CA ASP A 234 9.09 2.46 -16.19
C ASP A 234 9.25 3.99 -16.11
N ASN A 235 10.46 4.44 -16.45
CA ASN A 235 10.84 5.86 -16.46
C ASN A 235 10.07 6.66 -17.53
N GLU A 236 9.48 6.00 -18.53
CA GLU A 236 8.65 6.64 -19.54
C GLU A 236 7.30 7.06 -18.96
N SER A 237 6.64 6.19 -18.18
CA SER A 237 5.44 6.56 -17.41
C SER A 237 5.69 7.67 -16.38
N LEU A 238 6.91 7.78 -15.86
CA LEU A 238 7.30 8.86 -14.95
C LEU A 238 7.60 10.19 -15.66
N SER A 239 7.85 10.18 -16.98
CA SER A 239 8.24 11.38 -17.73
C SER A 239 7.11 12.40 -17.91
N SER A 240 5.86 11.98 -17.74
CA SER A 240 4.70 12.83 -17.98
C SER A 240 3.56 12.46 -17.02
N VAL A 241 3.08 13.42 -16.23
CA VAL A 241 2.09 13.18 -15.15
C VAL A 241 0.71 12.91 -15.77
N PRO A 242 0.19 11.68 -15.76
CA PRO A 242 -1.11 11.39 -16.38
C PRO A 242 -2.26 12.02 -15.61
N SER A 243 -3.32 12.45 -16.29
CA SER A 243 -4.50 13.04 -15.66
C SER A 243 -5.72 13.35 -16.57
N VAL A 244 -6.88 13.35 -15.93
CA VAL A 244 -8.26 13.47 -16.36
C VAL A 244 -8.96 14.29 -15.29
N VAL A 245 -9.15 15.60 -15.48
CA VAL A 245 -9.98 16.41 -14.57
C VAL A 245 -11.39 15.83 -14.51
N ILE A 246 -12.08 15.80 -13.36
CA ILE A 246 -13.52 15.49 -13.35
C ILE A 246 -14.30 16.40 -12.38
N SER A 247 -15.46 16.90 -12.82
CA SER A 247 -16.19 17.98 -12.15
C SER A 247 -17.61 17.67 -11.71
N GLY A 248 -18.34 16.76 -12.36
CA GLY A 248 -19.67 16.35 -11.89
C GLY A 248 -19.60 15.40 -10.69
N GLU A 249 -20.77 14.98 -10.20
CA GLU A 249 -20.85 14.10 -9.03
C GLU A 249 -20.51 12.65 -9.38
N VAL A 250 -20.75 11.72 -8.45
CA VAL A 250 -20.54 10.30 -8.70
C VAL A 250 -21.85 9.56 -8.50
N GLN A 251 -22.31 8.98 -9.59
CA GLN A 251 -23.54 8.20 -9.66
C GLN A 251 -23.21 6.71 -9.63
N ILE A 252 -24.08 5.94 -8.97
CA ILE A 252 -23.97 4.47 -8.98
C ILE A 252 -24.97 3.95 -10.01
N GLY A 253 -24.48 3.33 -11.09
CA GLY A 253 -25.34 2.88 -12.18
C GLY A 253 -24.66 1.94 -13.16
N THR A 254 -25.44 1.24 -13.97
CA THR A 254 -24.93 0.51 -15.15
C THR A 254 -24.70 1.47 -16.30
N ALA A 255 -23.79 1.15 -17.22
CA ALA A 255 -23.58 1.89 -18.47
C ALA A 255 -24.92 2.21 -19.17
N PRO A 256 -25.30 3.50 -19.32
CA PRO A 256 -26.50 3.87 -20.06
C PRO A 256 -26.54 3.34 -21.50
N PRO A 257 -27.74 3.08 -22.07
CA PRO A 257 -27.87 2.70 -23.49
C PRO A 257 -27.26 3.78 -24.39
N GLY A 258 -26.34 3.39 -25.28
CA GLY A 258 -25.47 4.31 -26.03
C GLY A 258 -23.97 4.15 -25.71
N ALA A 259 -23.62 3.38 -24.67
CA ALA A 259 -22.24 3.19 -24.25
C ALA A 259 -21.29 2.45 -25.20
N ALA A 260 -20.03 2.90 -25.24
CA ALA A 260 -18.86 2.13 -25.76
C ALA A 260 -17.58 2.32 -24.86
N PRO A 261 -16.56 1.39 -24.85
CA PRO A 261 -15.52 1.19 -23.77
C PRO A 261 -14.08 1.86 -23.69
N ILE A 262 -13.19 1.80 -24.70
CA ILE A 262 -11.71 2.15 -24.81
C ILE A 262 -10.78 1.27 -24.03
N LEU A 263 -10.97 1.24 -22.72
CA LEU A 263 -9.94 0.76 -21.83
C LEU A 263 -10.50 -0.39 -21.04
N THR A 264 -10.38 -1.53 -21.70
CA THR A 264 -10.23 -2.84 -21.08
C THR A 264 -8.92 -2.84 -20.27
N HIS A 265 -8.90 -2.15 -19.15
CA HIS A 265 -7.80 -2.23 -18.20
C HIS A 265 -7.77 -3.63 -17.60
N LYS A 266 -6.58 -4.24 -17.54
CA LYS A 266 -6.37 -5.64 -17.15
C LYS A 266 -5.42 -5.68 -15.97
N SER A 267 -5.92 -6.08 -14.81
CA SER A 267 -5.18 -6.19 -13.53
C SER A 267 -3.89 -7.01 -13.68
N SER A 268 -3.06 -7.06 -12.63
CA SER A 268 -2.06 -8.13 -12.53
C SER A 268 -2.69 -9.52 -12.38
N LYS A 269 -1.87 -10.56 -12.56
CA LYS A 269 -2.33 -11.95 -12.56
C LYS A 269 -2.99 -12.31 -11.23
N LEU A 270 -3.98 -13.21 -11.26
CA LEU A 270 -4.71 -13.64 -10.06
C LEU A 270 -3.77 -14.13 -8.95
N VAL A 271 -2.68 -14.83 -9.27
CA VAL A 271 -1.64 -15.22 -8.29
C VAL A 271 -1.09 -14.03 -7.51
N ASP A 272 -0.81 -12.92 -8.19
CA ASP A 272 -0.24 -11.71 -7.60
C ASP A 272 -1.27 -10.91 -6.79
N VAL A 273 -2.51 -10.87 -7.27
CA VAL A 273 -3.68 -10.35 -6.55
C VAL A 273 -3.94 -11.14 -5.26
N LEU A 274 -3.84 -12.47 -5.32
CA LEU A 274 -3.97 -13.37 -4.17
C LEU A 274 -2.80 -13.21 -3.19
N LYS A 275 -1.56 -13.05 -3.69
CA LYS A 275 -0.39 -12.73 -2.86
C LYS A 275 -0.63 -11.46 -2.02
N ALA A 276 -1.13 -10.38 -2.64
CA ALA A 276 -1.49 -9.15 -1.93
C ALA A 276 -2.62 -9.35 -0.91
N LEU A 277 -3.70 -10.01 -1.31
CA LEU A 277 -4.86 -10.34 -0.46
C LEU A 277 -4.45 -11.10 0.80
N LEU A 278 -3.57 -12.09 0.67
CA LEU A 278 -3.22 -13.01 1.75
C LEU A 278 -2.12 -12.44 2.67
N CYS A 279 -1.12 -11.74 2.11
CA CYS A 279 -0.04 -11.12 2.90
C CYS A 279 -0.54 -9.99 3.80
N PHE A 280 -1.24 -9.00 3.24
CA PHE A 280 -1.84 -7.90 4.02
C PHE A 280 -3.14 -8.28 4.71
N SER A 281 -3.63 -9.52 4.53
CA SER A 281 -4.94 -9.96 5.00
C SER A 281 -6.07 -9.03 4.59
N ASN A 282 -6.05 -8.56 3.34
CA ASN A 282 -7.03 -7.60 2.87
C ASN A 282 -8.45 -8.21 2.90
N ASN A 283 -9.37 -7.59 3.62
CA ASN A 283 -10.75 -8.08 3.75
C ASN A 283 -11.60 -7.72 2.53
N PHE A 284 -11.32 -6.58 1.92
CA PHE A 284 -12.03 -6.08 0.76
C PHE A 284 -11.83 -6.96 -0.48
N MET A 285 -10.57 -7.25 -0.83
CA MET A 285 -10.23 -8.09 -1.98
C MET A 285 -10.89 -9.47 -1.89
N ALA A 286 -11.03 -9.99 -0.66
CA ALA A 286 -11.63 -11.30 -0.41
C ALA A 286 -13.13 -11.32 -0.73
N GLU A 287 -13.93 -10.35 -0.28
CA GLU A 287 -15.35 -10.30 -0.67
C GLU A 287 -15.51 -9.98 -2.16
N ARG A 288 -14.71 -9.09 -2.77
CA ARG A 288 -14.88 -8.82 -4.23
C ARG A 288 -14.57 -10.02 -5.13
N ILE A 289 -13.55 -10.81 -4.79
CA ILE A 289 -13.33 -12.10 -5.45
C ILE A 289 -14.46 -13.08 -5.10
N GLY A 290 -14.91 -13.09 -3.85
CA GLY A 290 -16.02 -13.90 -3.36
C GLY A 290 -17.33 -13.68 -4.13
N ASP A 291 -17.79 -12.43 -4.20
CA ASP A 291 -18.97 -11.98 -4.93
C ASP A 291 -18.87 -12.27 -6.44
N GLY A 292 -17.65 -12.20 -7.00
CA GLY A 292 -17.35 -12.62 -8.37
C GLY A 292 -17.57 -14.13 -8.62
N LEU A 293 -17.42 -14.95 -7.57
CA LEU A 293 -17.61 -16.41 -7.59
C LEU A 293 -19.00 -16.85 -7.08
N GLY A 294 -19.94 -15.92 -6.91
CA GLY A 294 -21.30 -16.19 -6.42
C GLY A 294 -21.47 -16.14 -4.89
N GLY A 295 -20.50 -15.58 -4.17
CA GLY A 295 -20.56 -15.34 -2.74
C GLY A 295 -20.15 -16.54 -1.88
N PRO A 296 -20.18 -16.39 -0.54
CA PRO A 296 -19.64 -17.38 0.39
C PRO A 296 -20.36 -18.73 0.31
N GLN A 297 -21.67 -18.76 0.05
CA GLN A 297 -22.43 -20.01 -0.07
C GLN A 297 -22.06 -20.79 -1.34
N ALA A 298 -21.79 -20.12 -2.46
CA ALA A 298 -21.35 -20.77 -3.70
C ALA A 298 -19.96 -21.40 -3.54
N ILE A 299 -19.03 -20.68 -2.91
CA ILE A 299 -17.69 -21.18 -2.55
C ILE A 299 -17.80 -22.37 -1.60
N SER A 300 -18.65 -22.29 -0.57
CA SER A 300 -18.91 -23.39 0.36
C SER A 300 -19.41 -24.64 -0.40
N ALA A 301 -20.41 -24.49 -1.28
CA ALA A 301 -20.96 -25.60 -2.04
C ALA A 301 -19.98 -26.23 -3.05
N ALA A 302 -19.16 -25.42 -3.72
CA ALA A 302 -18.12 -25.90 -4.63
C ALA A 302 -17.09 -26.77 -3.88
N LEU A 303 -16.57 -26.28 -2.75
CA LEU A 303 -15.58 -27.00 -1.94
C LEU A 303 -16.16 -28.24 -1.27
N THR A 304 -17.41 -28.20 -0.80
CA THR A 304 -18.12 -29.37 -0.26
C THR A 304 -18.19 -30.49 -1.31
N ARG A 305 -18.53 -30.15 -2.55
CA ARG A 305 -18.59 -31.09 -3.69
C ARG A 305 -17.22 -31.62 -4.11
N GLU A 306 -16.19 -30.78 -4.13
CA GLU A 306 -14.90 -31.10 -4.75
C GLU A 306 -13.88 -31.73 -3.78
N LEU A 307 -14.01 -31.45 -2.48
CA LEU A 307 -13.12 -31.98 -1.43
C LEU A 307 -13.78 -33.05 -0.55
N ASP A 308 -14.96 -33.53 -0.97
CA ASP A 308 -15.80 -34.50 -0.27
C ASP A 308 -15.99 -34.12 1.22
N LEU A 309 -16.48 -32.90 1.46
CA LEU A 309 -16.76 -32.41 2.81
C LEU A 309 -18.19 -32.75 3.19
N ASN A 310 -18.44 -33.01 4.47
CA ASN A 310 -19.80 -32.96 4.99
C ASN A 310 -20.25 -31.48 5.00
N PRO A 311 -21.51 -31.16 4.65
CA PRO A 311 -22.04 -29.79 4.73
C PRO A 311 -21.93 -29.17 6.14
N ASP A 312 -21.81 -30.01 7.17
CA ASP A 312 -21.56 -29.60 8.55
C ASP A 312 -20.13 -29.11 8.82
N GLU A 313 -19.11 -29.55 8.06
CA GLU A 313 -17.71 -29.23 8.31
C GLU A 313 -17.27 -27.86 7.76
N LEU A 314 -18.00 -27.32 6.79
CA LEU A 314 -17.70 -26.05 6.10
C LEU A 314 -19.00 -25.26 5.87
N SER A 315 -19.17 -24.15 6.59
CA SER A 315 -20.22 -23.17 6.38
C SER A 315 -19.66 -21.75 6.42
N LEU A 316 -19.81 -21.03 5.31
CA LEU A 316 -19.29 -19.67 5.13
C LEU A 316 -20.43 -18.65 5.13
N SER A 317 -20.27 -17.57 5.89
CA SER A 317 -21.14 -16.39 5.88
C SER A 317 -20.45 -15.14 5.35
N SER A 318 -19.13 -15.19 5.15
CA SER A 318 -18.27 -14.13 4.60
C SER A 318 -17.05 -14.75 3.95
N THR A 319 -16.54 -14.23 2.84
CA THR A 319 -15.29 -14.74 2.23
C THR A 319 -14.04 -14.02 2.76
N SER A 320 -14.20 -12.84 3.37
CA SER A 320 -13.14 -12.13 4.11
C SER A 320 -12.86 -12.73 5.49
N GLY A 321 -13.83 -13.46 6.05
CA GLY A 321 -13.79 -13.91 7.44
C GLY A 321 -14.33 -12.91 8.44
N LEU A 322 -14.87 -11.75 8.03
CA LEU A 322 -15.51 -10.81 8.97
C LEU A 322 -16.83 -11.32 9.57
N GLY A 323 -17.44 -12.35 8.98
CA GLY A 323 -18.68 -12.98 9.45
C GLY A 323 -18.51 -14.10 10.47
N VAL A 324 -19.63 -14.71 10.84
CA VAL A 324 -19.70 -15.90 11.71
C VAL A 324 -19.58 -17.14 10.83
N ASN A 325 -18.35 -17.57 10.55
CA ASN A 325 -18.08 -18.78 9.77
C ASN A 325 -17.96 -20.00 10.70
N ARG A 326 -18.09 -21.20 10.14
CA ARG A 326 -17.89 -22.48 10.84
C ARG A 326 -17.07 -23.41 9.95
N VAL A 327 -15.83 -23.71 10.36
CA VAL A 327 -14.91 -24.61 9.64
C VAL A 327 -14.19 -25.50 10.65
N THR A 328 -14.07 -26.79 10.37
CA THR A 328 -13.25 -27.71 11.18
C THR A 328 -11.77 -27.62 10.78
N PRO A 329 -10.82 -27.90 11.69
CA PRO A 329 -9.41 -28.01 11.32
C PRO A 329 -9.16 -29.03 10.21
N ARG A 330 -9.93 -30.13 10.17
CA ARG A 330 -9.87 -31.14 9.10
C ARG A 330 -10.32 -30.60 7.74
N ALA A 331 -11.45 -29.88 7.66
CA ALA A 331 -11.89 -29.26 6.41
C ALA A 331 -10.91 -28.18 5.94
N MET A 332 -10.37 -27.38 6.86
CA MET A 332 -9.33 -26.40 6.53
C MET A 332 -8.03 -27.08 6.05
N MET A 333 -7.66 -28.24 6.59
CA MET A 333 -6.52 -29.04 6.10
C MET A 333 -6.78 -29.60 4.70
N LYS A 334 -7.99 -30.10 4.41
CA LYS A 334 -8.39 -30.50 3.04
C LYS A 334 -8.28 -29.33 2.06
N ILE A 335 -8.78 -28.14 2.42
CA ILE A 335 -8.66 -26.91 1.62
C ILE A 335 -7.19 -26.53 1.39
N LEU A 336 -6.34 -26.58 2.42
CA LEU A 336 -4.92 -26.27 2.31
C LEU A 336 -4.17 -27.27 1.40
N ARG A 337 -4.47 -28.57 1.51
CA ARG A 337 -3.92 -29.62 0.62
C ARG A 337 -4.33 -29.38 -0.83
N ALA A 338 -5.62 -29.18 -1.09
CA ALA A 338 -6.12 -28.90 -2.44
C ALA A 338 -5.55 -27.61 -3.04
N LEU A 339 -5.38 -26.55 -2.24
CA LEU A 339 -4.73 -25.30 -2.66
C LEU A 339 -3.26 -25.50 -3.04
N ARG A 340 -2.50 -26.25 -2.24
CA ARG A 340 -1.12 -26.64 -2.55
C ARG A 340 -1.05 -27.42 -3.86
N ASP A 341 -1.97 -28.37 -4.06
CA ASP A 341 -1.96 -29.28 -5.21
C ASP A 341 -2.45 -28.58 -6.49
N GLU A 342 -3.38 -27.63 -6.39
CA GLU A 342 -3.78 -26.75 -7.50
C GLU A 342 -2.64 -25.83 -7.94
N LEU A 343 -1.90 -25.23 -7.00
CA LEU A 343 -0.69 -24.48 -7.31
C LEU A 343 0.36 -25.37 -8.00
N ALA A 344 0.56 -26.60 -7.51
CA ALA A 344 1.53 -27.54 -8.07
C ALA A 344 1.21 -27.94 -9.53
N LYS A 345 -0.07 -28.16 -9.89
CA LYS A 345 -0.51 -28.36 -11.30
C LYS A 345 -0.02 -27.23 -12.21
N ASN A 346 -0.07 -26.00 -11.69
CA ASN A 346 0.29 -24.76 -12.38
C ASN A 346 1.78 -24.39 -12.21
N LYS A 347 2.62 -25.29 -11.65
CA LYS A 347 4.06 -25.10 -11.37
C LYS A 347 4.38 -23.99 -10.34
N LEU A 348 3.42 -23.68 -9.46
CA LEU A 348 3.52 -22.68 -8.41
C LEU A 348 3.66 -23.33 -7.02
N SER A 349 4.07 -22.53 -6.04
CA SER A 349 4.23 -22.93 -4.64
C SER A 349 3.26 -22.17 -3.72
N LEU A 350 3.04 -22.67 -2.49
CA LEU A 350 2.28 -21.90 -1.49
C LEU A 350 2.91 -20.53 -1.18
N SER A 351 4.24 -20.39 -1.31
CA SER A 351 4.96 -19.11 -1.17
C SER A 351 4.71 -18.09 -2.29
N ASP A 352 4.13 -18.51 -3.42
CA ASP A 352 3.72 -17.59 -4.50
C ASP A 352 2.44 -16.82 -4.19
N ILE A 353 1.67 -17.25 -3.18
CA ILE A 353 0.43 -16.61 -2.75
C ILE A 353 0.32 -16.34 -1.23
N LEU A 354 1.00 -17.10 -0.36
CA LEU A 354 0.99 -16.87 1.09
C LEU A 354 2.20 -16.05 1.54
N PRO A 355 2.10 -15.27 2.64
CA PRO A 355 3.27 -14.62 3.22
C PRO A 355 4.23 -15.65 3.81
N VAL A 356 5.50 -15.44 3.52
CA VAL A 356 6.65 -16.14 4.08
C VAL A 356 7.11 -15.39 5.34
N ALA A 357 7.11 -16.07 6.48
CA ALA A 357 7.29 -15.44 7.78
C ALA A 357 8.68 -14.80 7.96
N GLY A 358 8.72 -13.62 8.56
CA GLY A 358 9.93 -12.82 8.70
C GLY A 358 10.47 -12.25 7.38
N VAL A 359 9.76 -12.42 6.25
CA VAL A 359 10.30 -12.13 4.90
C VAL A 359 9.34 -11.32 4.04
N ASP A 360 8.07 -11.70 3.95
CA ASP A 360 7.04 -10.93 3.26
C ASP A 360 6.40 -9.90 4.19
N PRO A 361 6.10 -8.69 3.69
CA PRO A 361 5.48 -7.65 4.50
C PRO A 361 4.02 -7.94 4.85
N GLY A 362 3.57 -7.36 5.97
CA GLY A 362 2.22 -7.56 6.51
C GLY A 362 2.13 -8.68 7.54
N THR A 363 1.16 -9.60 7.39
CA THR A 363 0.63 -10.34 8.55
C THR A 363 1.54 -11.40 9.21
N LEU A 364 2.72 -11.69 8.65
CA LEU A 364 3.77 -12.50 9.28
C LEU A 364 5.16 -11.81 9.26
N GLU A 365 5.22 -10.50 9.01
CA GLU A 365 6.49 -9.74 8.88
C GLU A 365 7.32 -9.80 10.18
N ASP A 366 6.66 -9.58 11.33
CA ASP A 366 7.29 -9.60 12.67
C ASP A 366 7.15 -10.94 13.41
N ARG A 367 6.85 -12.04 12.72
CA ARG A 367 6.75 -13.39 13.31
C ARG A 367 7.83 -14.31 12.75
N TYR A 368 8.38 -15.18 13.59
CA TYR A 368 9.44 -16.12 13.22
C TYR A 368 10.68 -15.40 12.62
N THR A 369 11.05 -14.24 13.18
CA THR A 369 12.08 -13.33 12.63
C THR A 369 13.51 -13.74 12.95
N ASP A 370 13.71 -14.62 13.96
CA ASP A 370 15.00 -15.16 14.35
C ASP A 370 15.74 -15.82 13.18
N ALA A 371 17.06 -15.69 13.12
CA ALA A 371 17.88 -16.17 11.99
C ALA A 371 17.77 -17.69 11.71
N ALA A 372 17.24 -18.47 12.66
CA ALA A 372 16.94 -19.89 12.49
C ALA A 372 15.50 -20.16 11.97
N GLU A 373 14.52 -19.32 12.33
CA GLU A 373 13.10 -19.47 12.00
C GLU A 373 12.68 -18.68 10.76
N ARG A 374 13.44 -17.63 10.39
CA ARG A 374 13.14 -16.71 9.29
C ARG A 374 12.94 -17.46 7.97
N GLY A 375 11.77 -17.29 7.37
CA GLY A 375 11.36 -17.97 6.15
C GLY A 375 11.08 -19.46 6.27
N SER A 376 11.03 -20.04 7.48
CA SER A 376 10.72 -21.46 7.70
C SER A 376 9.22 -21.78 7.76
N VAL A 377 8.37 -20.75 7.80
CA VAL A 377 6.90 -20.84 7.85
C VAL A 377 6.30 -20.04 6.70
N VAL A 378 5.28 -20.60 6.04
CA VAL A 378 4.54 -20.00 4.93
C VAL A 378 3.05 -20.22 5.18
N ALA A 379 2.33 -19.20 5.66
CA ALA A 379 1.01 -19.40 6.26
C ALA A 379 0.09 -18.17 6.17
N LYS A 380 -1.22 -18.38 6.25
CA LYS A 380 -2.21 -17.32 6.48
C LYS A 380 -2.58 -17.26 7.97
N THR A 381 -2.35 -16.10 8.59
CA THR A 381 -2.96 -15.77 9.90
C THR A 381 -4.15 -14.83 9.76
N GLY A 382 -5.03 -14.82 10.75
CA GLY A 382 -6.12 -13.87 10.91
C GLY A 382 -6.53 -13.74 12.37
N THR A 383 -7.16 -12.65 12.76
CA THR A 383 -7.77 -12.51 14.10
C THR A 383 -8.97 -11.56 14.04
N LEU A 384 -10.06 -11.94 14.71
CA LEU A 384 -11.30 -11.18 14.85
C LEU A 384 -11.51 -10.85 16.32
N VAL A 385 -11.73 -9.57 16.62
CA VAL A 385 -11.97 -9.07 17.99
C VAL A 385 -13.47 -9.06 18.34
N ARG A 386 -14.37 -9.10 17.34
CA ARG A 386 -15.83 -9.01 17.49
C ARG A 386 -16.55 -10.25 16.94
N THR A 387 -16.43 -11.37 17.64
CA THR A 387 -17.15 -12.63 17.36
C THR A 387 -17.59 -13.29 18.66
N ASP A 388 -18.05 -14.54 18.58
CA ASP A 388 -18.21 -15.51 19.67
C ASP A 388 -16.93 -15.59 20.56
N GLY A 389 -16.74 -14.62 21.48
CA GLY A 389 -15.57 -14.52 22.36
C GLY A 389 -14.24 -14.08 21.74
N GLY A 390 -14.22 -13.67 20.47
CA GLY A 390 -12.98 -13.39 19.72
C GLY A 390 -12.28 -14.66 19.22
N ALA A 391 -11.70 -14.61 18.02
CA ALA A 391 -11.15 -15.78 17.33
C ALA A 391 -9.86 -15.47 16.56
N SER A 392 -8.94 -16.42 16.48
CA SER A 392 -7.66 -16.31 15.77
C SER A 392 -7.28 -17.62 15.08
N SER A 393 -6.42 -17.53 14.07
CA SER A 393 -5.97 -18.67 13.28
C SER A 393 -4.57 -18.48 12.70
N LEU A 394 -3.89 -19.61 12.46
CA LEU A 394 -2.69 -19.71 11.63
C LEU A 394 -2.76 -21.02 10.84
N VAL A 395 -2.71 -20.93 9.50
CA VAL A 395 -2.91 -22.06 8.59
C VAL A 395 -1.89 -22.02 7.46
N GLY A 396 -1.11 -23.08 7.27
CA GLY A 396 -0.09 -23.10 6.22
C GLY A 396 0.87 -24.26 6.32
N GLN A 397 2.11 -24.05 5.87
CA GLN A 397 3.17 -25.04 5.93
C GLN A 397 4.40 -24.53 6.67
N MET A 398 5.10 -25.43 7.35
CA MET A 398 6.41 -25.21 7.97
C MET A 398 7.42 -26.19 7.38
N LYS A 399 8.71 -25.82 7.39
CA LYS A 399 9.82 -26.67 6.96
C LYS A 399 10.84 -26.85 8.09
N THR A 400 11.43 -28.04 8.14
CA THR A 400 12.32 -28.47 9.22
C THR A 400 13.71 -28.86 8.70
N ARG A 401 14.72 -28.91 9.59
CA ARG A 401 16.10 -29.31 9.23
C ARG A 401 16.22 -30.78 8.83
N SER A 402 15.27 -31.63 9.22
CA SER A 402 15.16 -33.00 8.70
C SER A 402 14.62 -33.07 7.25
N GLY A 403 14.47 -31.93 6.57
CA GLY A 403 13.99 -31.84 5.19
C GLY A 403 12.49 -32.04 5.04
N ARG A 404 11.76 -32.25 6.13
CA ARG A 404 10.31 -32.48 6.12
C ARG A 404 9.56 -31.15 5.94
N ILE A 405 8.46 -31.21 5.21
CA ILE A 405 7.44 -30.16 5.16
C ILE A 405 6.21 -30.69 5.88
N VAL A 406 5.67 -29.87 6.78
CA VAL A 406 4.50 -30.17 7.60
C VAL A 406 3.43 -29.14 7.28
N LEU A 407 2.25 -29.59 6.86
CA LEU A 407 1.06 -28.76 6.78
C LEU A 407 0.46 -28.64 8.17
N PHE A 408 -0.10 -27.47 8.50
CA PHE A 408 -0.70 -27.25 9.81
C PHE A 408 -1.88 -26.27 9.77
N VAL A 409 -2.79 -26.47 10.71
CA VAL A 409 -3.98 -25.69 10.98
C VAL A 409 -4.06 -25.48 12.50
N ILE A 410 -3.98 -24.24 12.95
CA ILE A 410 -4.17 -23.85 14.35
C ILE A 410 -5.31 -22.84 14.40
N MET A 411 -6.27 -23.05 15.29
CA MET A 411 -7.43 -22.20 15.52
C MET A 411 -7.63 -21.98 17.02
N ASN A 412 -7.94 -20.75 17.42
CA ASN A 412 -8.15 -20.37 18.81
C ASN A 412 -9.42 -19.51 18.93
N GLN A 413 -10.18 -19.69 20.00
CA GLN A 413 -11.33 -18.86 20.40
C GLN A 413 -11.28 -18.56 21.90
N HIS A 414 -11.94 -17.47 22.30
CA HIS A 414 -12.02 -16.98 23.69
C HIS A 414 -10.65 -16.54 24.26
N GLY A 415 -10.11 -15.42 23.76
CA GLY A 415 -8.79 -14.91 24.15
C GLY A 415 -8.40 -13.60 23.48
N ASN A 416 -7.17 -13.13 23.72
CA ASN A 416 -6.64 -11.89 23.15
C ASN A 416 -5.57 -12.15 22.07
N VAL A 417 -5.37 -11.16 21.19
CA VAL A 417 -4.52 -11.27 19.99
C VAL A 417 -3.08 -11.71 20.31
N VAL A 418 -2.49 -11.13 21.36
CA VAL A 418 -1.09 -11.41 21.75
C VAL A 418 -0.94 -12.86 22.21
N ARG A 419 -1.80 -13.33 23.11
CA ARG A 419 -1.78 -14.72 23.60
C ARG A 419 -2.07 -15.74 22.49
N PHE A 420 -2.97 -15.41 21.55
CA PHE A 420 -3.24 -16.26 20.40
C PHE A 420 -2.01 -16.41 19.49
N ARG A 421 -1.31 -15.31 19.18
CA ARG A 421 -0.06 -15.35 18.40
C ARG A 421 1.00 -16.17 19.13
N GLN A 422 1.31 -15.83 20.38
CA GLN A 422 2.30 -16.53 21.21
C GLN A 422 2.04 -18.05 21.29
N ASN A 423 0.78 -18.48 21.43
CA ASN A 423 0.41 -19.90 21.41
C ASN A 423 0.62 -20.56 20.04
N GLN A 424 0.19 -19.92 18.95
CA GLN A 424 0.42 -20.41 17.59
C GLN A 424 1.91 -20.54 17.27
N ASP A 425 2.69 -19.53 17.64
CA ASP A 425 4.14 -19.49 17.46
C ASP A 425 4.80 -20.63 18.26
N SER A 426 4.46 -20.77 19.55
CA SER A 426 4.95 -21.86 20.41
C SER A 426 4.65 -23.26 19.86
N ILE A 427 3.45 -23.50 19.32
CA ILE A 427 3.06 -24.80 18.74
C ILE A 427 3.88 -25.09 17.48
N VAL A 428 4.07 -24.10 16.60
CA VAL A 428 4.87 -24.26 15.38
C VAL A 428 6.33 -24.53 15.71
N SER A 429 6.96 -23.73 16.57
CA SER A 429 8.36 -23.92 16.96
C SER A 429 8.56 -25.25 17.71
N ALA A 430 7.60 -25.70 18.53
CA ALA A 430 7.64 -27.01 19.18
C ALA A 430 7.58 -28.17 18.17
N ILE A 431 6.69 -28.09 17.16
CA ILE A 431 6.62 -29.08 16.07
C ILE A 431 7.93 -29.09 15.28
N GLN A 432 8.45 -27.92 14.87
CA GLN A 432 9.72 -27.82 14.13
C GLN A 432 10.88 -28.40 14.94
N ASN A 433 11.00 -28.06 16.22
CA ASN A 433 12.07 -28.57 17.10
C ASN A 433 11.97 -30.09 17.31
N SER A 434 10.77 -30.65 17.45
CA SER A 434 10.57 -32.12 17.49
C SER A 434 11.00 -32.85 16.21
N LEU A 435 11.17 -32.11 15.11
CA LEU A 435 11.57 -32.59 13.78
C LEU A 435 12.94 -32.05 13.33
N GLY A 436 13.81 -31.71 14.29
CA GLY A 436 15.20 -31.29 14.06
C GLY A 436 15.44 -29.79 13.99
N GLY A 437 14.42 -28.98 14.27
CA GLY A 437 14.48 -27.51 14.26
C GLY A 437 14.01 -26.88 12.93
N PRO A 438 13.84 -25.56 12.91
CA PRO A 438 13.36 -24.80 11.76
C PRO A 438 14.38 -24.73 10.61
N ALA A 439 13.89 -24.68 9.37
CA ALA A 439 14.71 -24.45 8.17
C ALA A 439 13.95 -23.64 7.10
N PRO A 440 14.59 -22.65 6.44
CA PRO A 440 13.93 -21.77 5.49
C PRO A 440 13.45 -22.50 4.22
N PHE A 441 12.32 -22.08 3.67
CA PHE A 441 11.93 -22.39 2.30
C PHE A 441 12.85 -21.67 1.29
N ALA A 442 12.99 -22.23 0.09
CA ALA A 442 13.68 -21.56 -0.99
C ALA A 442 12.74 -20.50 -1.58
N TYR A 443 12.87 -19.26 -1.11
CA TYR A 443 12.05 -18.13 -1.54
C TYR A 443 12.93 -16.91 -1.82
N GLN A 444 12.67 -16.22 -2.92
CA GLN A 444 13.22 -14.88 -3.16
C GLN A 444 12.17 -13.85 -2.71
N PRO A 445 12.50 -12.93 -1.79
CA PRO A 445 11.54 -11.93 -1.31
C PRO A 445 11.06 -11.05 -2.47
N VAL A 446 9.75 -10.96 -2.67
CA VAL A 446 9.17 -10.09 -3.71
C VAL A 446 8.40 -8.97 -3.03
N LYS A 447 8.83 -7.72 -3.22
CA LYS A 447 8.01 -6.56 -2.83
C LYS A 447 6.66 -6.70 -3.53
N LEU A 448 5.54 -6.72 -2.81
CA LEU A 448 4.23 -6.95 -3.44
C LEU A 448 3.84 -5.80 -4.39
N SER A 449 4.39 -4.61 -4.17
CA SER A 449 4.38 -3.47 -5.09
C SER A 449 5.21 -3.65 -6.38
N LEU A 450 5.85 -4.81 -6.60
CA LEU A 450 6.39 -5.25 -7.91
C LEU A 450 5.48 -6.25 -8.63
N ARG A 451 4.47 -6.80 -7.95
CA ARG A 451 3.60 -7.88 -8.47
C ARG A 451 2.20 -7.41 -8.89
N LEU A 452 1.62 -6.41 -8.21
CA LEU A 452 0.42 -5.70 -8.69
C LEU A 452 0.60 -4.77 -9.93
N PRO A 453 1.79 -4.20 -10.26
CA PRO A 453 1.98 -3.29 -11.41
C PRO A 453 1.96 -3.92 -12.81
N ALA A 454 2.03 -5.25 -12.89
CA ALA A 454 2.21 -6.02 -14.12
C ALA A 454 0.92 -6.13 -14.97
N THR A 455 0.19 -5.02 -15.08
CA THR A 455 -1.00 -4.84 -15.94
C THR A 455 -0.63 -5.04 -17.41
N ALA A 456 -1.45 -5.78 -18.15
CA ALA A 456 -1.13 -6.07 -19.56
C ALA A 456 -1.81 -5.03 -20.48
N GLY A 457 -1.03 -4.11 -21.02
CA GLY A 457 -1.51 -3.16 -22.03
C GLY A 457 -2.00 -3.90 -23.29
N GLY A 458 -3.23 -3.60 -23.73
CA GLY A 458 -3.85 -4.21 -24.91
C GLY A 458 -5.36 -4.00 -25.02
N SER A 459 -5.74 -2.84 -25.59
CA SER A 459 -6.97 -2.47 -26.36
C SER A 459 -8.41 -2.79 -25.85
N ASP A 460 -9.34 -1.80 -25.91
CA ASP A 460 -10.42 -1.69 -26.95
C ASP A 460 -11.49 -0.54 -26.78
N PHE A 461 -11.60 0.43 -27.75
CA PHE A 461 -12.73 1.31 -28.29
C PHE A 461 -13.77 2.17 -27.42
N MET A 462 -13.68 3.50 -27.14
CA MET A 462 -14.67 4.39 -26.38
C MET A 462 -14.89 5.71 -27.09
N PRO A 463 -16.12 6.18 -27.37
CA PRO A 463 -16.47 6.95 -28.57
C PRO A 463 -15.79 8.32 -28.79
N ASP A 464 -14.46 8.35 -28.98
CA ASP A 464 -13.49 9.46 -28.90
C ASP A 464 -13.77 10.82 -29.67
N ILE A 465 -14.91 11.10 -30.36
CA ILE A 465 -15.36 12.42 -30.96
C ILE A 465 -16.83 12.80 -30.69
N LEU A 466 -17.12 14.06 -30.25
CA LEU A 466 -18.43 14.72 -30.40
C LEU A 466 -18.47 15.25 -31.79
N LEU A 467 -19.34 14.71 -32.62
CA LEU A 467 -19.50 15.24 -33.95
C LEU A 467 -20.90 15.82 -34.11
N VAL A 468 -21.07 17.08 -33.70
CA VAL A 468 -22.31 17.81 -33.95
C VAL A 468 -22.27 18.40 -35.36
N GLU A 469 -23.03 17.81 -36.26
CA GLU A 469 -23.09 18.21 -37.67
C GLU A 469 -24.48 17.86 -38.22
N ASP A 470 -25.17 18.82 -38.84
CA ASP A 470 -26.50 18.57 -39.44
C ASP A 470 -26.42 17.65 -40.67
N LYS A 471 -25.36 17.78 -41.47
CA LYS A 471 -25.13 17.04 -42.72
C LYS A 471 -24.53 15.68 -42.46
N GLU A 472 -25.37 14.63 -42.51
CA GLU A 472 -24.98 13.21 -42.40
C GLU A 472 -23.75 12.85 -43.27
N SER A 473 -23.63 13.41 -44.47
CA SER A 473 -22.50 13.15 -45.37
C SER A 473 -21.17 13.68 -44.85
N LEU A 474 -21.13 14.88 -44.26
CA LEU A 474 -19.92 15.44 -43.64
C LEU A 474 -19.65 14.77 -42.29
N ARG A 475 -20.71 14.53 -41.50
CA ARG A 475 -20.64 13.82 -40.21
C ARG A 475 -20.03 12.42 -40.37
N ARG A 476 -20.46 11.67 -41.39
CA ARG A 476 -19.90 10.34 -41.71
C ARG A 476 -18.43 10.39 -42.13
N VAL A 477 -18.02 11.39 -42.92
CA VAL A 477 -16.60 11.53 -43.34
C VAL A 477 -15.72 11.86 -42.15
N LEU A 478 -16.12 12.85 -41.34
CA LEU A 478 -15.38 13.24 -40.15
C LEU A 478 -15.29 12.09 -39.15
N ARG A 479 -16.40 11.38 -38.86
CA ARG A 479 -16.35 10.18 -38.02
C ARG A 479 -15.31 9.19 -38.51
N LEU A 480 -15.33 8.83 -39.79
CA LEU A 480 -14.38 7.87 -40.36
C LEU A 480 -12.93 8.36 -40.30
N THR A 481 -12.65 9.66 -40.54
CA THR A 481 -11.32 10.25 -40.34
C THR A 481 -10.82 10.01 -38.91
N LEU A 482 -11.70 10.18 -37.94
CA LEU A 482 -11.38 10.18 -36.53
C LEU A 482 -11.22 8.75 -35.99
N GLU A 483 -12.16 7.85 -36.30
CA GLU A 483 -12.07 6.41 -36.01
C GLU A 483 -10.78 5.80 -36.58
N ASN A 484 -10.43 6.13 -37.83
CA ASN A 484 -9.22 5.65 -38.49
C ASN A 484 -7.92 6.12 -37.82
N ALA A 485 -7.96 7.23 -37.07
CA ALA A 485 -6.82 7.71 -36.30
C ALA A 485 -6.65 6.96 -34.96
N GLY A 486 -7.32 5.82 -34.78
CA GLY A 486 -7.20 4.92 -33.63
C GLY A 486 -8.13 5.24 -32.47
N TYR A 487 -8.94 6.30 -32.61
CA TYR A 487 -9.79 6.80 -31.55
C TYR A 487 -11.19 7.18 -32.08
N THR A 488 -12.18 6.53 -31.50
CA THR A 488 -13.59 6.34 -31.91
C THR A 488 -14.46 7.61 -31.83
N VAL A 489 -15.79 7.51 -31.97
CA VAL A 489 -16.71 8.66 -32.20
C VAL A 489 -18.17 8.32 -31.83
N THR A 490 -18.96 9.31 -31.39
CA THR A 490 -20.44 9.28 -31.51
C THR A 490 -20.92 10.53 -32.28
N GLU A 491 -22.07 10.41 -32.94
CA GLU A 491 -22.63 11.43 -33.83
C GLU A 491 -23.82 12.15 -33.19
N ALA A 492 -23.85 13.49 -33.25
CA ALA A 492 -25.04 14.29 -32.93
C ALA A 492 -25.53 15.04 -34.18
N ALA A 493 -26.85 15.05 -34.41
CA ALA A 493 -27.44 15.60 -35.63
C ALA A 493 -27.88 17.07 -35.52
N ASP A 494 -28.04 17.60 -34.31
CA ASP A 494 -28.30 19.01 -34.06
C ASP A 494 -27.87 19.42 -32.64
N ALA A 495 -27.98 20.72 -32.33
CA ALA A 495 -27.61 21.29 -31.04
C ALA A 495 -28.38 20.68 -29.86
N ARG A 496 -29.63 20.24 -30.05
CA ARG A 496 -30.41 19.64 -28.97
C ARG A 496 -29.95 18.22 -28.69
N ALA A 497 -29.78 17.40 -29.73
CA ALA A 497 -29.19 16.07 -29.57
C ALA A 497 -27.77 16.14 -28.99
N ALA A 498 -27.01 17.20 -29.28
CA ALA A 498 -25.74 17.45 -28.62
C ALA A 498 -25.91 17.78 -27.14
N ILE A 499 -26.74 18.77 -26.77
CA ILE A 499 -26.97 19.18 -25.38
C ILE A 499 -27.53 18.03 -24.53
N ASP A 500 -28.52 17.29 -25.04
CA ASP A 500 -29.10 16.13 -24.37
C ASP A 500 -28.02 15.04 -24.11
N GLU A 501 -27.06 14.85 -25.02
CA GLU A 501 -25.95 13.91 -24.85
C GLU A 501 -24.84 14.47 -23.93
N ILE A 502 -24.62 15.79 -23.95
CA ILE A 502 -23.68 16.59 -23.14
C ILE A 502 -24.04 16.64 -21.66
N GLU A 503 -25.33 16.59 -21.33
CA GLU A 503 -25.79 16.44 -19.94
C GLU A 503 -25.76 14.97 -19.51
N ARG A 504 -26.08 14.06 -20.44
CA ARG A 504 -26.25 12.63 -20.15
C ARG A 504 -24.91 11.92 -20.01
N VAL A 505 -23.88 12.28 -20.78
CA VAL A 505 -22.75 11.37 -20.99
C VAL A 505 -21.46 11.95 -21.54
N PRO A 506 -20.28 11.63 -20.97
CA PRO A 506 -19.17 12.45 -21.17
C PRO A 506 -18.46 12.10 -22.43
N HIS A 507 -18.12 13.19 -23.05
CA HIS A 507 -17.89 13.26 -24.44
C HIS A 507 -16.72 14.26 -24.52
N ARG A 508 -15.47 13.73 -24.61
CA ARG A 508 -14.16 14.27 -24.17
C ARG A 508 -13.59 15.47 -24.86
N VAL A 509 -14.42 16.20 -25.56
CA VAL A 509 -14.36 17.62 -25.93
C VAL A 509 -15.80 17.95 -26.40
N VAL A 510 -16.04 19.06 -27.09
CA VAL A 510 -17.12 19.11 -28.09
C VAL A 510 -16.57 19.64 -29.42
N LEU A 511 -16.80 18.91 -30.52
CA LEU A 511 -16.61 19.37 -31.91
C LEU A 511 -17.99 19.68 -32.52
N THR A 512 -18.35 20.97 -32.56
CA THR A 512 -19.73 21.39 -32.89
C THR A 512 -19.79 22.38 -34.04
N ASP A 513 -20.68 22.17 -35.01
CA ASP A 513 -20.95 23.18 -36.04
C ASP A 513 -21.64 24.42 -35.43
N LEU A 514 -21.06 25.59 -35.64
CA LEU A 514 -21.53 26.83 -35.01
C LEU A 514 -22.97 27.19 -35.45
N ARG A 515 -23.39 26.78 -36.65
CA ARG A 515 -24.71 27.08 -37.25
C ARG A 515 -25.43 25.82 -37.73
N MET A 516 -26.45 25.37 -37.01
CA MET A 516 -27.29 24.23 -37.38
C MET A 516 -28.77 24.64 -37.56
N PRO A 517 -29.60 23.86 -38.28
CA PRO A 517 -31.01 24.20 -38.51
C PRO A 517 -31.86 24.29 -37.23
N ASN A 518 -31.51 23.51 -36.19
CA ASN A 518 -32.26 23.37 -34.94
C ASN A 518 -31.48 23.89 -33.70
N GLY A 519 -30.57 24.86 -33.86
CA GLY A 519 -29.87 25.52 -32.74
C GLY A 519 -28.44 25.97 -33.08
N SER A 520 -27.73 26.60 -32.13
CA SER A 520 -26.35 27.06 -32.33
C SER A 520 -25.32 26.23 -31.59
N GLY A 521 -24.15 26.03 -32.21
CA GLY A 521 -22.96 25.50 -31.53
C GLY A 521 -22.45 26.40 -30.39
N ILE A 522 -22.88 27.67 -30.29
CA ILE A 522 -22.62 28.52 -29.12
C ILE A 522 -23.46 28.07 -27.90
N ASP A 523 -24.68 27.60 -28.12
CA ASP A 523 -25.50 27.04 -27.04
C ASP A 523 -24.93 25.69 -26.57
N VAL A 524 -24.42 24.88 -27.50
CA VAL A 524 -23.67 23.65 -27.22
C VAL A 524 -22.39 23.94 -26.42
N LEU A 525 -21.60 24.96 -26.82
CA LEU A 525 -20.43 25.47 -26.07
C LEU A 525 -20.80 25.89 -24.64
N ARG A 526 -21.92 26.59 -24.45
CA ARG A 526 -22.36 27.04 -23.12
C ARG A 526 -22.89 25.90 -22.27
N ALA A 527 -23.64 24.96 -22.86
CA ALA A 527 -24.10 23.76 -22.16
C ALA A 527 -22.91 22.93 -21.68
N ALA A 528 -21.93 22.70 -22.56
CA ALA A 528 -20.63 22.14 -22.21
C ALA A 528 -19.99 22.91 -21.04
N LYS A 529 -19.72 24.22 -21.20
CA LYS A 529 -19.09 25.05 -20.17
C LYS A 529 -19.83 25.16 -18.84
N ASN A 530 -21.14 24.92 -18.83
CA ASN A 530 -21.94 24.86 -17.61
C ASN A 530 -21.96 23.46 -16.99
N ALA A 531 -21.80 22.40 -17.78
CA ALA A 531 -21.57 21.05 -17.28
C ALA A 531 -20.21 20.99 -16.57
N ASP A 532 -19.12 21.49 -17.18
CA ASP A 532 -18.00 22.05 -16.40
C ASP A 532 -17.19 23.15 -17.12
N SER A 533 -16.60 24.04 -16.33
CA SER A 533 -15.87 25.21 -16.85
C SER A 533 -14.53 24.85 -17.50
N ASP A 534 -14.01 23.67 -17.22
CA ASP A 534 -12.82 23.06 -17.80
C ASP A 534 -13.18 22.17 -19.00
N ILE A 535 -14.34 22.33 -19.70
CA ILE A 535 -14.50 21.94 -21.14
C ILE A 535 -14.05 23.07 -22.03
N PRO A 536 -12.84 23.07 -22.61
CA PRO A 536 -12.64 23.92 -23.76
C PRO A 536 -13.40 23.24 -24.93
N VAL A 537 -13.84 23.97 -25.96
CA VAL A 537 -14.72 23.43 -27.03
C VAL A 537 -14.19 23.88 -28.39
N ILE A 538 -14.28 23.04 -29.43
CA ILE A 538 -13.98 23.46 -30.80
C ILE A 538 -15.26 23.64 -31.61
N VAL A 539 -15.42 24.86 -32.10
CA VAL A 539 -16.48 25.23 -33.04
C VAL A 539 -15.99 25.08 -34.48
N MET A 540 -16.69 24.25 -35.26
CA MET A 540 -16.56 24.26 -36.72
C MET A 540 -17.33 25.46 -37.29
N THR A 541 -16.80 26.12 -38.31
CA THR A 541 -17.46 27.32 -38.89
C THR A 541 -17.24 27.44 -40.39
N ALA A 542 -18.14 28.15 -41.07
CA ALA A 542 -18.11 28.32 -42.52
C ALA A 542 -17.17 29.46 -42.97
N TYR A 543 -17.13 29.73 -44.28
CA TYR A 543 -16.36 30.84 -44.82
C TYR A 543 -17.10 32.18 -44.62
N GLY A 544 -16.55 33.06 -43.77
CA GLY A 544 -17.09 34.41 -43.52
C GLY A 544 -17.52 34.72 -42.07
N SER A 545 -17.43 33.77 -41.14
CA SER A 545 -17.96 33.85 -39.77
C SER A 545 -16.88 34.01 -38.67
N ILE A 546 -15.82 34.78 -38.94
CA ILE A 546 -14.69 34.97 -38.02
C ILE A 546 -15.12 35.62 -36.69
N ASP A 547 -16.01 36.62 -36.73
CA ASP A 547 -16.51 37.30 -35.52
C ASP A 547 -17.28 36.36 -34.59
N GLU A 548 -17.96 35.34 -35.15
CA GLU A 548 -18.69 34.33 -34.39
C GLU A 548 -17.73 33.36 -33.68
N ALA A 549 -16.63 32.98 -34.34
CA ALA A 549 -15.56 32.19 -33.72
C ALA A 549 -14.84 33.01 -32.62
N VAL A 550 -14.57 34.29 -32.85
CA VAL A 550 -14.01 35.19 -31.83
C VAL A 550 -14.95 35.37 -30.64
N GLN A 551 -16.27 35.35 -30.84
CA GLN A 551 -17.22 35.36 -29.72
C GLN A 551 -17.26 34.01 -28.99
N ALA A 552 -17.22 32.88 -29.69
CA ALA A 552 -17.10 31.56 -29.07
C ALA A 552 -15.85 31.46 -28.18
N MET A 553 -14.71 32.01 -28.61
CA MET A 553 -13.49 32.10 -27.80
C MET A 553 -13.66 32.92 -26.51
N LYS A 554 -14.45 34.00 -26.52
CA LYS A 554 -14.76 34.78 -25.30
C LYS A 554 -15.73 34.04 -24.38
N ASP A 555 -16.67 33.30 -24.95
CA ASP A 555 -17.61 32.42 -24.25
C ASP A 555 -16.94 31.12 -23.76
N GLY A 556 -15.64 30.92 -24.03
CA GLY A 556 -14.80 29.89 -23.43
C GLY A 556 -14.36 28.73 -24.34
N ALA A 557 -14.61 28.81 -25.65
CA ALA A 557 -14.07 27.87 -26.62
C ALA A 557 -12.53 27.81 -26.57
N HIS A 558 -11.95 26.70 -27.05
CA HIS A 558 -10.50 26.48 -27.04
C HIS A 558 -9.81 27.01 -28.28
N ASP A 559 -10.42 26.70 -29.42
CA ASP A 559 -9.94 26.99 -30.76
C ASP A 559 -11.12 26.78 -31.72
N PHE A 560 -10.93 26.96 -33.03
CA PHE A 560 -11.98 26.80 -34.03
C PHE A 560 -11.45 26.20 -35.33
N LEU A 561 -12.33 25.58 -36.13
CA LEU A 561 -11.94 24.89 -37.34
C LEU A 561 -12.81 25.29 -38.53
N GLN A 562 -12.19 25.78 -39.60
CA GLN A 562 -12.91 26.25 -40.79
C GLN A 562 -13.30 25.10 -41.73
N LYS A 563 -14.55 25.09 -42.21
CA LYS A 563 -15.05 24.18 -43.24
C LYS A 563 -14.65 24.68 -44.64
N PRO A 564 -14.23 23.80 -45.58
CA PRO A 564 -14.13 22.35 -45.47
C PRO A 564 -12.96 21.91 -44.57
N VAL A 565 -13.24 20.92 -43.72
CA VAL A 565 -12.32 20.46 -42.66
C VAL A 565 -11.13 19.68 -43.24
N ASP A 566 -9.91 20.11 -42.93
CA ASP A 566 -8.72 19.29 -43.15
C ASP A 566 -8.57 18.24 -42.04
N SER A 567 -8.30 17.00 -42.43
CA SER A 567 -8.22 15.85 -41.50
C SER A 567 -6.98 15.88 -40.60
N ASN A 568 -5.88 16.49 -41.00
CA ASN A 568 -4.67 16.56 -40.18
C ASN A 568 -4.74 17.73 -39.18
N HIS A 569 -5.29 18.88 -39.61
CA HIS A 569 -5.51 20.02 -38.72
C HIS A 569 -6.54 19.69 -37.64
N LEU A 570 -7.61 18.98 -38.02
CA LEU A 570 -8.54 18.34 -37.09
C LEU A 570 -7.75 17.53 -36.04
N LEU A 571 -6.94 16.57 -36.48
CA LEU A 571 -6.15 15.67 -35.62
C LEU A 571 -5.01 16.36 -34.82
N LEU A 572 -4.57 17.57 -35.16
CA LEU A 572 -3.57 18.32 -34.38
C LEU A 572 -4.21 19.16 -33.26
N LEU A 573 -5.32 19.84 -33.56
CA LEU A 573 -6.09 20.54 -32.52
C LEU A 573 -6.59 19.50 -31.50
N VAL A 574 -7.11 18.38 -32.01
CA VAL A 574 -7.34 17.08 -31.34
C VAL A 574 -6.28 16.76 -30.28
N GLU A 575 -5.03 16.43 -30.65
CA GLU A 575 -4.04 15.93 -29.68
C GLU A 575 -3.71 16.90 -28.51
N ARG A 576 -3.74 18.21 -28.77
CA ARG A 576 -3.06 19.19 -27.90
C ARG A 576 -3.72 19.40 -26.55
N ALA A 577 -4.99 19.75 -26.54
CA ALA A 577 -5.52 20.54 -25.44
C ALA A 577 -6.04 19.70 -24.27
N LEU A 578 -6.33 18.43 -24.57
CA LEU A 578 -6.01 17.27 -23.75
C LEU A 578 -4.91 17.54 -22.72
N GLU A 579 -3.66 17.71 -23.19
CA GLU A 579 -2.47 17.91 -22.37
C GLU A 579 -2.63 19.02 -21.33
N GLN A 580 -3.39 20.07 -21.64
CA GLN A 580 -3.55 21.20 -20.73
C GLN A 580 -4.40 20.86 -19.51
N SER A 581 -5.56 20.22 -19.73
CA SER A 581 -6.45 19.88 -18.62
C SER A 581 -5.76 18.96 -17.61
N ARG A 582 -4.98 18.00 -18.13
CA ARG A 582 -4.15 17.07 -17.39
C ARG A 582 -3.56 17.70 -16.12
N LEU A 583 -2.82 18.80 -16.26
CA LEU A 583 -2.06 19.42 -15.17
C LEU A 583 -2.94 20.20 -14.15
N ARG A 584 -4.25 19.91 -14.07
CA ARG A 584 -5.24 20.57 -13.21
C ARG A 584 -6.05 19.71 -12.25
N THR A 585 -5.77 18.40 -12.04
CA THR A 585 -6.27 17.64 -10.84
C THR A 585 -5.47 16.63 -9.76
N GLU A 586 -4.29 16.89 -9.05
CA GLU A 586 -3.28 16.37 -8.04
C GLU A 586 -2.95 17.33 -6.85
N ASN A 587 -2.41 18.52 -7.14
CA ASN A 587 -1.96 19.58 -6.22
C ASN A 587 -2.79 19.89 -4.92
N ILE A 588 -4.04 19.48 -4.84
CA ILE A 588 -5.12 19.67 -3.86
C ILE A 588 -5.24 18.42 -2.98
N LEU A 589 -5.60 17.21 -3.45
CA LEU A 589 -5.62 16.02 -2.56
C LEU A 589 -4.18 15.63 -2.13
N LEU A 590 -3.12 16.11 -2.79
CA LEU A 590 -1.75 16.13 -2.26
C LEU A 590 -1.68 16.76 -0.85
N ARG A 591 -2.63 17.62 -0.49
CA ARG A 591 -2.76 18.31 0.81
C ARG A 591 -3.63 17.54 1.81
N GLU A 592 -4.58 16.72 1.37
CA GLU A 592 -5.51 16.04 2.28
C GLU A 592 -4.89 14.85 3.03
N GLU A 593 -4.02 14.07 2.38
CA GLU A 593 -3.30 12.99 3.08
C GLU A 593 -2.42 13.56 4.20
N TRP A 594 -1.79 14.71 3.95
CA TRP A 594 -0.97 15.43 4.93
C TRP A 594 -1.74 15.79 6.19
N SER A 595 -3.00 16.24 6.07
CA SER A 595 -3.82 16.56 7.24
C SER A 595 -4.19 15.32 8.06
N LYS A 596 -4.41 14.17 7.41
CA LYS A 596 -4.77 12.90 8.09
C LYS A 596 -3.60 12.27 8.84
N ARG A 597 -2.35 12.56 8.47
CA ARG A 597 -1.15 11.91 9.03
C ARG A 597 -0.49 12.63 10.21
N TYR A 598 -0.81 13.91 10.45
CA TYR A 598 -0.12 14.73 11.46
C TYR A 598 -1.00 15.40 12.52
N GLY A 599 -2.29 15.62 12.25
CA GLY A 599 -3.23 16.23 13.22
C GLY A 599 -2.76 17.60 13.75
N PHE A 600 -3.14 17.92 15.00
CA PHE A 600 -2.56 19.05 15.73
C PHE A 600 -1.30 18.55 16.49
N PRO A 601 -0.12 19.19 16.32
CA PRO A 601 1.12 18.73 16.96
C PRO A 601 1.08 18.93 18.48
N ARG A 602 0.82 17.83 19.21
CA ARG A 602 0.74 17.83 20.68
C ARG A 602 2.12 17.71 21.32
N ILE A 603 2.71 18.84 21.70
CA ILE A 603 3.93 18.87 22.52
C ILE A 603 3.60 18.44 23.96
N VAL A 604 4.32 17.45 24.49
CA VAL A 604 4.13 16.93 25.85
C VAL A 604 5.34 17.25 26.74
N GLY A 605 5.05 17.72 27.95
CA GLY A 605 6.03 18.16 28.95
C GLY A 605 5.43 19.18 29.92
N GLU A 606 5.88 19.15 31.17
CA GLU A 606 5.41 20.02 32.26
C GLU A 606 6.54 20.85 32.89
N SER A 607 7.80 20.63 32.50
CA SER A 607 8.94 21.40 32.99
C SER A 607 8.87 22.89 32.62
N GLU A 608 9.32 23.77 33.53
CA GLU A 608 9.41 25.21 33.25
C GLU A 608 10.43 25.56 32.15
N ALA A 609 11.26 24.59 31.72
CA ALA A 609 12.10 24.71 30.54
C ALA A 609 11.26 24.54 29.26
N ILE A 610 10.49 23.44 29.12
CA ILE A 610 9.71 23.21 27.90
C ILE A 610 8.49 24.14 27.79
N LYS A 611 7.87 24.52 28.92
CA LYS A 611 6.77 25.51 28.95
C LYS A 611 7.18 26.86 28.35
N ARG A 612 8.41 27.32 28.59
CA ARG A 612 8.93 28.56 27.99
C ARG A 612 9.06 28.43 26.47
N ALA A 613 9.72 27.38 25.98
CA ALA A 613 9.85 27.12 24.54
C ALA A 613 8.49 26.99 23.84
N VAL A 614 7.48 26.37 24.48
CA VAL A 614 6.11 26.29 23.95
C VAL A 614 5.42 27.67 23.92
N ALA A 615 5.55 28.47 24.98
CA ALA A 615 4.98 29.83 25.01
C ALA A 615 5.67 30.77 23.99
N GLU A 616 6.97 30.63 23.78
CA GLU A 616 7.75 31.33 22.76
C GLU A 616 7.31 30.91 21.35
N THR A 617 7.12 29.61 21.12
CA THR A 617 6.56 29.04 19.88
C THR A 617 5.19 29.62 19.56
N GLN A 618 4.27 29.66 20.54
CA GLN A 618 2.93 30.22 20.36
C GLN A 618 2.95 31.71 20.01
N ARG A 619 3.85 32.50 20.62
CA ARG A 619 4.02 33.93 20.31
C ARG A 619 4.56 34.14 18.90
N VAL A 620 5.67 33.47 18.55
CA VAL A 620 6.33 33.70 17.25
C VAL A 620 5.51 33.14 16.08
N ALA A 621 4.69 32.11 16.29
CA ALA A 621 3.81 31.56 15.26
C ALA A 621 2.91 32.63 14.62
N GLN A 622 2.41 33.60 15.40
CA GLN A 622 1.56 34.70 14.93
C GLN A 622 2.29 35.75 14.06
N THR A 623 3.62 35.66 13.96
CA THR A 623 4.47 36.60 13.21
C THR A 623 5.04 35.94 11.95
N GLU A 624 5.56 36.74 11.03
CA GLU A 624 6.30 36.23 9.85
C GLU A 624 7.80 36.03 10.12
N ALA A 625 8.25 36.12 11.37
CA ALA A 625 9.67 36.04 11.71
C ALA A 625 10.28 34.64 11.46
N THR A 626 11.54 34.65 11.03
CA THR A 626 12.41 33.46 10.96
C THR A 626 12.63 32.90 12.36
N VAL A 627 12.44 31.58 12.52
CA VAL A 627 12.60 30.89 13.80
C VAL A 627 13.80 29.94 13.72
N LEU A 628 14.70 29.98 14.71
CA LEU A 628 15.84 29.08 14.82
C LEU A 628 15.68 28.17 16.04
N LEU A 629 15.39 26.91 15.80
CA LEU A 629 15.18 25.89 16.84
C LEU A 629 16.52 25.25 17.21
N LEU A 630 17.05 25.62 18.36
CA LEU A 630 18.31 25.10 18.90
C LEU A 630 18.00 23.91 19.81
N GLY A 631 18.81 22.85 19.73
CA GLY A 631 18.67 21.71 20.62
C GLY A 631 19.31 20.44 20.08
N GLU A 632 19.73 19.55 20.99
CA GLU A 632 20.37 18.28 20.67
C GLU A 632 19.52 17.39 19.74
N SER A 633 20.15 16.36 19.15
CA SER A 633 19.41 15.36 18.37
C SER A 633 18.35 14.67 19.24
N GLY A 634 17.17 14.44 18.67
CA GLY A 634 16.05 13.79 19.37
C GLY A 634 15.31 14.65 20.40
N THR A 635 15.56 15.96 20.51
CA THR A 635 14.86 16.86 21.48
C THR A 635 13.42 17.23 21.12
N GLY A 636 13.04 17.12 19.84
CA GLY A 636 11.70 17.45 19.32
C GLY A 636 11.64 18.57 18.28
N LYS A 637 12.77 19.01 17.72
CA LYS A 637 12.88 20.19 16.82
C LYS A 637 11.83 20.23 15.68
N GLU A 638 11.60 19.13 14.96
CA GLU A 638 10.59 19.08 13.90
C GLU A 638 9.15 19.29 14.41
N LEU A 639 8.80 18.74 15.57
CA LEU A 639 7.46 18.90 16.17
C LEU A 639 7.20 20.38 16.49
N PHE A 640 8.23 21.09 16.98
CA PHE A 640 8.18 22.53 17.20
C PHE A 640 8.05 23.31 15.89
N ALA A 641 8.77 22.95 14.83
CA ALA A 641 8.63 23.60 13.52
C ALA A 641 7.23 23.43 12.92
N ARG A 642 6.65 22.24 13.03
CA ARG A 642 5.25 21.96 12.64
C ARG A 642 4.25 22.75 13.48
N ALA A 643 4.51 22.93 14.77
CA ALA A 643 3.69 23.78 15.65
C ALA A 643 3.77 25.27 15.27
N VAL A 644 4.96 25.82 14.96
CA VAL A 644 5.12 27.20 14.44
C VAL A 644 4.27 27.41 13.20
N HIS A 645 4.30 26.47 12.24
CA HIS A 645 3.52 26.57 11.01
C HIS A 645 2.01 26.46 11.26
N HIS A 646 1.56 25.42 11.98
CA HIS A 646 0.13 25.15 12.17
C HIS A 646 -0.59 26.20 13.03
N LEU A 647 0.14 26.90 13.92
CA LEU A 647 -0.38 28.02 14.71
C LEU A 647 -0.31 29.37 13.97
N SER A 648 0.23 29.42 12.74
CA SER A 648 0.42 30.67 11.99
C SER A 648 -0.69 30.99 10.99
N ASN A 649 -0.67 32.21 10.46
CA ASN A 649 -1.49 32.63 9.32
C ASN A 649 -1.24 31.81 8.03
N ARG A 650 -0.17 30.99 7.99
CA ARG A 650 0.19 30.13 6.85
C ARG A 650 -0.19 28.65 7.05
N ARG A 651 -0.91 28.29 8.12
CA ARG A 651 -1.33 26.89 8.43
C ARG A 651 -2.04 26.15 7.28
N ASP A 652 -2.71 26.89 6.39
CA ASP A 652 -3.48 26.41 5.24
C ASP A 652 -2.67 26.48 3.92
N LYS A 653 -1.33 26.59 4.02
CA LYS A 653 -0.34 26.73 2.94
C LYS A 653 0.72 25.62 3.03
N PRO A 654 1.59 25.41 2.03
CA PRO A 654 2.58 24.32 2.08
C PRO A 654 3.54 24.41 3.28
N PHE A 655 3.83 23.28 3.90
CA PHE A 655 4.96 23.10 4.82
C PHE A 655 5.96 22.14 4.20
N VAL A 656 7.14 22.63 3.82
CA VAL A 656 8.16 21.84 3.13
C VAL A 656 9.33 21.59 4.08
N ALA A 657 9.36 20.40 4.67
CA ALA A 657 10.47 19.94 5.50
C ALA A 657 11.62 19.41 4.65
N ILE A 658 12.84 19.78 5.01
CA ILE A 658 14.09 19.42 4.34
C ILE A 658 15.12 19.13 5.41
N ASN A 659 15.65 17.90 5.46
CA ASN A 659 16.76 17.57 6.35
C ASN A 659 18.07 17.73 5.55
N CYS A 660 18.89 18.71 5.94
CA CYS A 660 20.13 19.06 5.24
C CYS A 660 21.23 18.00 5.40
N ALA A 661 21.21 17.22 6.48
CA ALA A 661 22.16 16.14 6.73
C ALA A 661 21.85 14.86 5.91
N ALA A 662 20.59 14.66 5.52
CA ALA A 662 20.13 13.45 4.83
C ALA A 662 20.27 13.50 3.30
N ILE A 663 20.64 14.65 2.73
CA ILE A 663 20.82 14.85 1.29
C ILE A 663 22.32 15.04 1.00
N PRO A 664 22.92 14.31 0.04
CA PRO A 664 24.33 14.48 -0.30
C PRO A 664 24.70 15.93 -0.65
N GLU A 665 25.88 16.38 -0.23
CA GLU A 665 26.42 17.73 -0.50
C GLU A 665 26.38 18.11 -1.99
N THR A 666 26.62 17.14 -2.89
CA THR A 666 26.56 17.35 -4.35
C THR A 666 25.14 17.53 -4.91
N LEU A 667 24.11 17.31 -4.10
CA LEU A 667 22.69 17.36 -4.48
C LEU A 667 21.86 18.37 -3.67
N ILE A 668 22.28 18.77 -2.47
CA ILE A 668 21.50 19.67 -1.60
C ILE A 668 21.22 21.02 -2.26
N GLU A 669 22.17 21.62 -2.98
CA GLU A 669 21.93 22.87 -3.72
C GLU A 669 20.82 22.72 -4.77
N ASN A 670 20.77 21.57 -5.44
CA ASN A 670 19.82 21.25 -6.50
C ASN A 670 18.43 20.95 -5.92
N GLU A 671 18.33 20.20 -4.83
CA GLU A 671 17.04 20.03 -4.14
C GLU A 671 16.51 21.37 -3.61
N LEU A 672 17.34 22.19 -2.95
CA LEU A 672 16.90 23.48 -2.40
C LEU A 672 16.42 24.47 -3.46
N PHE A 673 17.26 24.73 -4.48
CA PHE A 673 17.06 25.85 -5.41
C PHE A 673 16.68 25.44 -6.85
N GLY A 674 16.75 24.16 -7.18
CA GLY A 674 16.49 23.68 -8.53
C GLY A 674 17.61 24.01 -9.53
N HIS A 675 17.42 23.57 -10.77
CA HIS A 675 18.40 23.78 -11.84
C HIS A 675 17.73 24.00 -13.19
N GLU A 676 18.40 24.76 -14.06
CA GLU A 676 18.05 24.88 -15.48
C GLU A 676 18.63 23.71 -16.30
N ARG A 677 17.97 23.41 -17.42
CA ARG A 677 18.41 22.38 -18.37
C ARG A 677 19.84 22.63 -18.83
N GLY A 678 20.71 21.61 -18.72
CA GLY A 678 22.12 21.68 -19.06
C GLY A 678 23.05 22.26 -17.98
N ALA A 679 22.56 22.54 -16.77
CA ALA A 679 23.38 23.10 -15.68
C ALA A 679 24.56 22.23 -15.22
N PHE A 680 24.49 20.91 -15.41
CA PHE A 680 25.56 19.95 -15.12
C PHE A 680 25.41 18.68 -15.99
N THR A 681 26.43 17.81 -16.03
CA THR A 681 26.38 16.53 -16.75
C THR A 681 25.31 15.61 -16.17
N GLY A 682 24.21 15.42 -16.90
CA GLY A 682 23.01 14.68 -16.45
C GLY A 682 21.76 15.55 -16.26
N ALA A 683 21.89 16.87 -16.29
CA ALA A 683 20.78 17.83 -16.22
C ALA A 683 19.98 17.89 -17.55
N ALA A 684 19.29 16.80 -17.90
CA ALA A 684 18.54 16.68 -19.15
C ALA A 684 17.39 17.69 -19.26
N ASP A 685 16.76 18.05 -18.14
CA ASP A 685 15.60 18.94 -18.05
C ASP A 685 15.63 19.83 -16.80
N ARG A 686 14.87 20.93 -16.83
CA ARG A 686 14.76 21.89 -15.71
C ARG A 686 14.02 21.26 -14.53
N ARG A 687 14.50 21.46 -13.31
CA ARG A 687 13.86 21.00 -12.07
C ARG A 687 13.63 22.14 -11.08
N ILE A 688 12.44 22.16 -10.48
CA ILE A 688 11.98 23.17 -9.51
C ILE A 688 12.51 22.83 -8.11
N GLY A 689 13.07 23.83 -7.40
CA GLY A 689 13.62 23.66 -6.05
C GLY A 689 12.56 23.65 -4.94
N LYS A 690 12.88 23.08 -3.78
CA LYS A 690 12.00 23.07 -2.60
C LYS A 690 11.58 24.48 -2.16
N PHE A 691 12.43 25.48 -2.35
CA PHE A 691 12.09 26.89 -2.03
C PHE A 691 10.96 27.44 -2.89
N GLU A 692 10.87 27.07 -4.18
CA GLU A 692 9.76 27.45 -5.04
C GLU A 692 8.48 26.68 -4.67
N LEU A 693 8.61 25.38 -4.40
CA LEU A 693 7.49 24.51 -3.99
C LEU A 693 6.86 24.93 -2.66
N ALA A 694 7.62 25.61 -1.80
CA ALA A 694 7.16 26.16 -0.53
C ALA A 694 6.57 27.57 -0.62
N SER A 695 6.63 28.24 -1.79
CA SER A 695 6.25 29.65 -1.93
C SER A 695 4.78 29.89 -1.56
N GLY A 696 4.55 30.97 -0.79
CA GLY A 696 3.30 31.23 -0.09
C GLY A 696 3.15 30.52 1.28
N GLY A 697 4.04 29.57 1.61
CA GLY A 697 3.98 28.72 2.80
C GLY A 697 5.20 28.83 3.72
N THR A 698 5.70 27.69 4.19
CA THR A 698 6.80 27.60 5.16
C THR A 698 7.82 26.54 4.74
N VAL A 699 9.10 26.91 4.73
CA VAL A 699 10.22 25.97 4.62
C VAL A 699 10.72 25.63 6.02
N PHE A 700 10.89 24.34 6.31
CA PHE A 700 11.60 23.86 7.49
C PHE A 700 12.94 23.22 7.10
N LEU A 701 14.05 23.77 7.61
CA LEU A 701 15.42 23.31 7.35
C LEU A 701 15.99 22.65 8.60
N ASP A 702 15.95 21.31 8.66
CA ASP A 702 16.52 20.54 9.77
C ASP A 702 18.01 20.25 9.58
N GLU A 703 18.74 20.32 10.68
CA GLU A 703 20.21 20.31 10.76
C GLU A 703 20.90 21.30 9.78
N ILE A 704 20.48 22.57 9.85
CA ILE A 704 21.00 23.66 9.01
C ILE A 704 22.53 23.83 9.07
N GLY A 705 23.14 23.45 10.19
CA GLY A 705 24.60 23.45 10.40
C GLY A 705 25.38 22.39 9.59
N GLU A 706 24.71 21.60 8.75
CA GLU A 706 25.35 20.71 7.76
C GLU A 706 25.36 21.30 6.33
N LEU A 707 24.82 22.50 6.10
CA LEU A 707 24.85 23.10 4.76
C LEU A 707 26.27 23.52 4.33
N PRO A 708 26.72 23.19 3.11
CA PRO A 708 27.98 23.69 2.57
C PRO A 708 28.00 25.22 2.42
N LEU A 709 29.16 25.85 2.64
CA LEU A 709 29.36 27.31 2.58
C LEU A 709 28.86 27.97 1.28
N ALA A 710 29.00 27.27 0.14
CA ALA A 710 28.51 27.74 -1.15
C ALA A 710 26.97 27.85 -1.19
N VAL A 711 26.28 26.90 -0.56
CA VAL A 711 24.82 26.81 -0.48
C VAL A 711 24.28 27.82 0.53
N GLN A 712 24.98 28.02 1.65
CA GLN A 712 24.66 29.03 2.66
C GLN A 712 24.55 30.45 2.06
N GLY A 713 25.43 30.80 1.11
CA GLY A 713 25.40 32.12 0.44
C GLY A 713 24.14 32.35 -0.41
N LYS A 714 23.58 31.30 -1.02
CA LYS A 714 22.30 31.38 -1.75
C LYS A 714 21.10 31.39 -0.82
N LEU A 715 21.17 30.65 0.29
CA LEU A 715 20.12 30.68 1.31
C LEU A 715 19.97 32.06 1.95
N LEU A 716 21.07 32.80 2.13
CA LEU A 716 21.02 34.18 2.61
C LEU A 716 20.15 35.07 1.70
N ARG A 717 20.36 35.04 0.37
CA ARG A 717 19.52 35.75 -0.61
C ARG A 717 18.05 35.32 -0.55
N ALA A 718 17.80 34.03 -0.40
CA ALA A 718 16.44 33.50 -0.27
C ALA A 718 15.68 34.10 0.93
N ILE A 719 16.39 34.44 2.01
CA ILE A 719 15.84 35.05 3.22
C ILE A 719 15.78 36.58 3.13
N GLU A 720 16.82 37.24 2.60
CA GLU A 720 16.93 38.70 2.56
C GLU A 720 16.21 39.34 1.37
N GLU A 721 16.48 38.84 0.16
CA GLU A 721 16.00 39.39 -1.10
C GLU A 721 14.62 38.81 -1.49
N LYS A 722 14.16 37.76 -0.79
CA LYS A 722 13.02 36.91 -1.16
C LYS A 722 13.12 36.38 -2.60
N SER A 723 14.33 36.02 -3.02
CA SER A 723 14.58 35.42 -4.33
C SER A 723 15.71 34.39 -4.33
N ILE A 724 15.65 33.44 -5.25
CA ILE A 724 16.66 32.37 -5.42
C ILE A 724 17.27 32.34 -6.82
N ASP A 725 18.53 31.89 -6.90
CA ASP A 725 19.25 31.65 -8.15
C ASP A 725 19.36 30.13 -8.43
N ARG A 726 18.56 29.62 -9.39
CA ARG A 726 18.66 28.21 -9.84
C ARG A 726 20.08 27.90 -10.34
N ILE A 727 20.53 26.66 -10.19
CA ILE A 727 21.82 26.24 -10.77
C ILE A 727 21.76 26.38 -12.30
N GLY A 728 22.71 27.10 -12.90
CA GLY A 728 22.71 27.45 -14.32
C GLY A 728 21.72 28.56 -14.73
N GLY A 729 20.94 29.10 -13.79
CA GLY A 729 19.99 30.18 -14.03
C GLY A 729 20.67 31.52 -14.36
N ARG A 730 19.97 32.37 -15.13
CA ARG A 730 20.42 33.71 -15.52
C ARG A 730 19.57 34.86 -14.97
N ALA A 731 18.51 34.54 -14.23
CA ALA A 731 17.60 35.49 -13.62
C ALA A 731 17.11 34.95 -12.27
N PRO A 732 16.97 35.80 -11.23
CA PRO A 732 16.47 35.37 -9.93
C PRO A 732 14.97 35.06 -9.97
N VAL A 733 14.54 34.12 -9.14
CA VAL A 733 13.13 33.69 -9.02
C VAL A 733 12.58 34.16 -7.67
N PRO A 734 11.52 34.99 -7.63
CA PRO A 734 10.94 35.46 -6.37
C PRO A 734 10.20 34.35 -5.62
N VAL A 735 10.38 34.27 -4.30
CA VAL A 735 9.76 33.29 -3.40
C VAL A 735 9.30 33.96 -2.11
N ASP A 736 8.02 33.80 -1.75
CA ASP A 736 7.51 34.28 -0.45
C ASP A 736 7.40 33.11 0.52
N VAL A 737 8.50 32.80 1.20
CA VAL A 737 8.58 31.71 2.18
C VAL A 737 8.81 32.25 3.59
N ARG A 738 8.08 31.71 4.57
CA ARG A 738 8.52 31.77 5.97
C ARG A 738 9.58 30.69 6.19
N VAL A 739 10.71 31.03 6.81
CA VAL A 739 11.76 30.06 7.13
C VAL A 739 11.71 29.67 8.61
N VAL A 740 11.77 28.37 8.88
CA VAL A 740 12.11 27.80 10.19
C VAL A 740 13.35 26.95 9.98
N ALA A 741 14.37 27.15 10.81
CA ALA A 741 15.59 26.34 10.78
C ALA A 741 15.77 25.61 12.11
N ALA A 742 16.48 24.49 12.10
CA ALA A 742 16.82 23.73 13.29
C ALA A 742 18.26 23.21 13.22
N THR A 743 18.96 23.12 14.35
CA THR A 743 20.21 22.35 14.43
C THR A 743 20.59 21.90 15.85
N ASN A 744 21.43 20.88 15.93
CA ASN A 744 22.15 20.44 17.13
C ASN A 744 23.55 21.09 17.30
N LYS A 745 24.08 21.79 16.29
CA LYS A 745 25.41 22.44 16.36
C LYS A 745 25.34 23.84 16.98
N ASP A 746 26.41 24.26 17.66
CA ASP A 746 26.62 25.68 17.94
C ASP A 746 27.10 26.40 16.66
N LEU A 747 26.16 27.13 16.04
CA LEU A 747 26.44 27.94 14.86
C LEU A 747 27.40 29.11 15.13
N ARG A 748 27.56 29.57 16.38
CA ARG A 748 28.55 30.64 16.68
C ARG A 748 29.97 30.10 16.59
N THR A 749 30.25 28.98 17.26
CA THR A 749 31.53 28.25 17.10
C THR A 749 31.79 27.87 15.64
N ALA A 750 30.76 27.50 14.87
CA ALA A 750 30.92 27.22 13.43
C ALA A 750 31.27 28.49 12.61
N VAL A 751 30.73 29.66 12.97
CA VAL A 751 31.11 30.95 12.36
C VAL A 751 32.56 31.32 12.71
N ASP A 752 32.98 31.17 13.96
CA ASP A 752 34.36 31.46 14.40
C ASP A 752 35.41 30.58 13.71
N ARG A 753 35.02 29.39 13.26
CA ARG A 753 35.85 28.47 12.46
C ARG A 753 35.78 28.69 10.96
N GLY A 754 34.87 29.54 10.48
CA GLY A 754 34.57 29.71 9.06
C GLY A 754 33.82 28.54 8.42
N GLU A 755 33.26 27.62 9.21
CA GLU A 755 32.42 26.49 8.77
C GLU A 755 30.99 26.96 8.45
N PHE A 756 30.55 28.07 9.06
CA PHE A 756 29.25 28.71 8.81
C PHE A 756 29.42 30.21 8.56
N ARG A 757 28.52 30.83 7.78
CA ARG A 757 28.58 32.26 7.50
C ARG A 757 27.91 33.09 8.59
N GLY A 758 28.60 34.11 9.09
CA GLY A 758 28.08 35.02 10.11
C GLY A 758 26.84 35.82 9.67
N ASP A 759 26.78 36.23 8.40
CA ASP A 759 25.63 36.95 7.83
C ASP A 759 24.36 36.09 7.82
N LEU A 760 24.44 34.85 7.36
CA LEU A 760 23.36 33.87 7.43
C LEU A 760 22.96 33.56 8.87
N PHE A 761 23.93 33.42 9.79
CA PHE A 761 23.63 33.19 11.21
C PHE A 761 22.73 34.29 11.79
N PHE A 762 23.03 35.56 11.55
CA PHE A 762 22.20 36.68 12.04
C PHE A 762 20.81 36.75 11.37
N ARG A 763 20.64 36.23 10.14
CA ARG A 763 19.33 36.16 9.46
C ARG A 763 18.49 34.94 9.84
N LEU A 764 19.11 33.88 10.36
CA LEU A 764 18.40 32.74 10.94
C LEU A 764 18.05 32.98 12.42
N ALA A 765 18.98 33.52 13.21
CA ALA A 765 18.84 33.76 14.64
C ALA A 765 17.98 35.01 14.99
N VAL A 766 16.97 35.33 14.17
CA VAL A 766 16.02 36.44 14.42
C VAL A 766 15.12 36.13 15.62
N PHE A 767 14.65 34.89 15.75
CA PHE A 767 13.96 34.39 16.93
C PHE A 767 14.47 32.98 17.28
N PRO A 768 15.55 32.86 18.06
CA PRO A 768 16.01 31.57 18.56
C PRO A 768 15.06 31.03 19.64
N ILE A 769 14.84 29.71 19.63
CA ILE A 769 14.13 28.99 20.69
C ILE A 769 15.01 27.80 21.10
N ASP A 770 15.48 27.82 22.35
CA ASP A 770 16.25 26.71 22.93
C ASP A 770 15.29 25.61 23.41
N ILE A 771 15.30 24.48 22.71
CA ILE A 771 14.53 23.29 23.07
C ILE A 771 15.40 22.43 24.01
N PRO A 772 15.06 22.36 25.31
CA PRO A 772 15.94 21.77 26.30
C PRO A 772 16.15 20.26 26.08
N PRO A 773 17.36 19.74 26.40
CA PRO A 773 17.62 18.31 26.40
C PRO A 773 16.90 17.62 27.56
N LEU A 774 16.63 16.32 27.42
CA LEU A 774 15.73 15.56 28.29
C LEU A 774 16.18 15.54 29.74
N ARG A 775 17.50 15.43 29.97
CA ARG A 775 18.15 15.55 31.28
C ARG A 775 17.88 16.86 32.04
N GLU A 776 17.57 17.95 31.33
CA GLU A 776 17.32 19.28 31.91
C GLU A 776 15.81 19.55 32.10
N ARG A 777 14.96 18.62 31.66
CA ARG A 777 13.49 18.68 31.76
C ARG A 777 12.93 17.95 32.99
N GLY A 778 13.79 17.49 33.90
CA GLY A 778 13.40 16.94 35.20
C GLY A 778 12.43 15.74 35.09
N ASN A 779 11.21 15.88 35.61
CA ASN A 779 10.21 14.81 35.57
C ASN A 779 9.55 14.58 34.19
N ASP A 780 9.79 15.44 33.19
CA ASP A 780 9.27 15.22 31.82
C ASP A 780 9.70 13.85 31.25
N VAL A 781 10.87 13.34 31.65
CA VAL A 781 11.33 11.98 31.29
C VAL A 781 10.31 10.91 31.65
N LEU A 782 9.63 11.02 32.80
CA LEU A 782 8.60 10.07 33.21
C LEU A 782 7.23 10.36 32.60
N LEU A 783 6.92 11.64 32.34
CA LEU A 783 5.69 11.99 31.63
C LEU A 783 5.70 11.47 30.19
N LEU A 784 6.81 11.67 29.49
CA LEU A 784 7.07 11.13 28.15
C LEU A 784 7.16 9.60 28.18
N ALA A 785 7.88 9.00 29.13
CA ALA A 785 7.96 7.55 29.24
C ALA A 785 6.59 6.89 29.46
N ARG A 786 5.72 7.49 30.28
CA ARG A 786 4.34 7.04 30.48
C ARG A 786 3.47 7.25 29.25
N HIS A 787 3.62 8.38 28.54
CA HIS A 787 2.91 8.66 27.30
C HIS A 787 3.23 7.63 26.21
N PHE A 788 4.53 7.38 25.98
CA PHE A 788 4.98 6.37 25.02
C PHE A 788 4.60 4.95 25.46
N ALA A 789 4.73 4.59 26.74
CA ALA A 789 4.35 3.27 27.22
C ALA A 789 2.84 3.01 27.08
N ALA A 790 2.01 4.04 27.29
CA ALA A 790 0.58 3.95 27.03
C ALA A 790 0.27 3.81 25.53
N GLU A 791 0.82 4.67 24.69
CA GLU A 791 0.54 4.71 23.24
C GLU A 791 1.13 3.51 22.49
N ILE A 792 2.44 3.29 22.59
CA ILE A 792 3.15 2.17 21.95
C ILE A 792 2.71 0.83 22.55
N GLY A 793 2.42 0.77 23.86
CA GLY A 793 1.80 -0.42 24.47
C GLY A 793 0.42 -0.71 23.89
N LYS A 794 -0.41 0.31 23.69
CA LYS A 794 -1.74 0.17 23.07
C LYS A 794 -1.67 -0.24 21.60
N GLU A 795 -0.68 0.24 20.85
CA GLU A 795 -0.44 -0.15 19.47
C GLU A 795 0.13 -1.58 19.35
N LEU A 796 1.28 -1.86 19.96
CA LEU A 796 1.98 -3.14 19.84
C LEU A 796 1.31 -4.29 20.62
N ARG A 797 0.71 -3.99 21.79
CA ARG A 797 0.16 -5.01 22.72
C ARG A 797 -1.36 -4.95 22.90
N GLY A 798 -2.04 -3.96 22.29
CA GLY A 798 -3.49 -3.76 22.45
C GLY A 798 -3.92 -3.26 23.83
N ARG A 799 -2.97 -2.88 24.70
CA ARG A 799 -3.21 -2.40 26.08
C ARG A 799 -2.06 -1.52 26.54
N GLU A 800 -2.38 -0.42 27.22
CA GLU A 800 -1.41 0.54 27.74
C GLU A 800 -0.39 -0.15 28.67
N ALA A 801 0.91 0.11 28.47
CA ALA A 801 1.97 -0.40 29.33
C ALA A 801 2.29 0.58 30.46
N THR A 802 2.74 0.05 31.59
CA THR A 802 3.04 0.79 32.82
C THR A 802 4.52 0.66 33.19
N LEU A 803 5.06 1.61 33.94
CA LEU A 803 6.45 1.60 34.41
C LEU A 803 6.48 1.18 35.88
N SER A 804 7.33 0.21 36.24
CA SER A 804 7.59 -0.08 37.66
C SER A 804 8.33 1.09 38.34
N GLU A 805 8.30 1.16 39.67
CA GLU A 805 9.06 2.21 40.39
C GLU A 805 10.57 2.10 40.15
N SER A 806 11.11 0.88 40.08
CA SER A 806 12.54 0.67 39.75
C SER A 806 12.87 1.09 38.32
N SER A 807 11.95 0.90 37.37
CA SER A 807 12.08 1.43 36.00
C SER A 807 12.04 2.94 35.97
N MET A 808 11.12 3.57 36.70
CA MET A 808 11.07 5.03 36.81
C MET A 808 12.33 5.61 37.46
N GLN A 809 12.93 4.91 38.42
CA GLN A 809 14.22 5.29 38.98
C GLN A 809 15.37 5.14 37.97
N ALA A 810 15.41 4.02 37.22
CA ALA A 810 16.41 3.80 36.17
C ALA A 810 16.31 4.86 35.05
N LEU A 811 15.10 5.09 34.52
CA LEU A 811 14.82 6.08 33.48
C LEU A 811 15.14 7.52 33.94
N ARG A 812 14.90 7.87 35.22
CA ARG A 812 15.34 9.15 35.82
C ARG A 812 16.85 9.27 35.95
N SER A 813 17.56 8.16 36.18
CA SER A 813 19.02 8.15 36.38
C SER A 813 19.82 8.19 35.07
N HIS A 814 19.20 7.77 33.96
CA HIS A 814 19.83 7.76 32.65
C HIS A 814 19.98 9.19 32.08
N ARG A 815 21.05 9.43 31.31
CA ARG A 815 21.40 10.78 30.81
C ARG A 815 20.72 11.18 29.51
N TRP A 816 20.18 10.21 28.77
CA TRP A 816 19.47 10.39 27.50
C TRP A 816 20.24 11.22 26.45
N PRO A 817 21.46 10.81 26.02
CA PRO A 817 22.22 11.51 24.97
C PRO A 817 21.48 11.66 23.62
N GLY A 818 20.55 10.77 23.29
CA GLY A 818 19.65 10.88 22.13
C GLY A 818 18.26 11.42 22.49
N ASN A 819 18.10 11.96 23.71
CA ASN A 819 16.95 12.71 24.18
C ASN A 819 15.60 11.97 24.05
N VAL A 820 14.56 12.64 23.56
CA VAL A 820 13.19 12.09 23.48
C VAL A 820 13.13 10.92 22.49
N ARG A 821 13.88 10.99 21.38
CA ARG A 821 13.96 9.89 20.40
C ARG A 821 14.63 8.64 20.97
N GLU A 822 15.68 8.79 21.78
CA GLU A 822 16.28 7.65 22.48
C GLU A 822 15.34 7.09 23.56
N LEU A 823 14.65 7.96 24.31
CA LEU A 823 13.63 7.52 25.26
C LEU A 823 12.53 6.74 24.55
N GLU A 824 11.94 7.30 23.49
CA GLU A 824 10.91 6.70 22.64
C GLU A 824 11.35 5.32 22.15
N ASN A 825 12.53 5.21 21.52
CA ASN A 825 13.11 3.94 21.09
C ASN A 825 13.36 2.94 22.26
N SER A 826 13.74 3.43 23.44
CA SER A 826 13.93 2.59 24.64
C SER A 826 12.61 2.11 25.25
N ILE A 827 11.56 2.95 25.23
CA ILE A 827 10.21 2.55 25.64
C ILE A 827 9.61 1.58 24.62
N GLU A 828 9.77 1.84 23.32
CA GLU A 828 9.40 0.92 22.24
C GLU A 828 10.08 -0.43 22.42
N ARG A 829 11.41 -0.44 22.60
CA ARG A 829 12.20 -1.63 22.89
C ARG A 829 11.69 -2.38 24.12
N ALA A 830 11.37 -1.69 25.21
CA ALA A 830 10.78 -2.34 26.39
C ALA A 830 9.36 -2.86 26.12
N CYS A 831 8.54 -2.14 25.35
CA CYS A 831 7.24 -2.58 24.83
C CYS A 831 7.36 -3.71 23.79
N ILE A 832 8.55 -4.03 23.29
CA ILE A 832 8.83 -5.24 22.50
C ILE A 832 9.30 -6.37 23.45
N LEU A 833 10.30 -6.11 24.30
CA LEU A 833 11.03 -7.14 25.07
C LEU A 833 10.35 -7.61 26.37
N ALA A 834 9.53 -6.79 27.04
CA ALA A 834 8.94 -7.17 28.32
C ALA A 834 7.92 -8.31 28.18
N ASP A 835 7.86 -9.26 29.11
CA ASP A 835 6.79 -10.29 29.13
C ASP A 835 5.45 -9.77 29.68
N GLU A 836 5.51 -8.74 30.53
CA GLU A 836 4.36 -8.23 31.29
C GLU A 836 3.81 -6.89 30.72
N THR A 837 2.80 -6.32 31.40
CA THR A 837 2.38 -4.93 31.18
C THR A 837 3.18 -3.93 31.98
N GLU A 838 3.83 -4.36 33.07
CA GLU A 838 4.76 -3.52 33.82
C GLU A 838 6.18 -3.71 33.26
N LEU A 839 6.73 -2.65 32.68
CA LEU A 839 8.08 -2.61 32.14
C LEU A 839 9.08 -2.49 33.30
N ARG A 840 10.12 -3.34 33.29
CA ARG A 840 11.16 -3.49 34.32
C ARG A 840 12.52 -2.98 33.82
N PRO A 841 13.50 -2.64 34.69
CA PRO A 841 14.74 -1.97 34.27
C PRO A 841 15.57 -2.69 33.20
N ALA A 842 15.48 -4.01 33.13
CA ALA A 842 16.19 -4.82 32.13
C ALA A 842 15.66 -4.61 30.69
N ASP A 843 14.36 -4.31 30.54
CA ASP A 843 13.65 -4.34 29.27
C ASP A 843 14.07 -3.18 28.35
N PHE A 844 14.50 -2.05 28.94
CA PHE A 844 14.91 -0.83 28.24
C PHE A 844 16.30 -0.94 27.58
N GLY A 845 17.09 -1.96 27.93
CA GLY A 845 18.42 -2.20 27.34
C GLY A 845 19.46 -1.10 27.59
N LEU A 846 19.37 -0.38 28.72
CA LEU A 846 20.27 0.73 29.07
C LEU A 846 21.70 0.20 29.34
N VAL A 847 22.60 0.39 28.38
CA VAL A 847 24.00 -0.09 28.46
C VAL A 847 24.84 0.85 29.33
N SER A 848 25.45 0.31 30.39
CA SER A 848 26.52 0.98 31.14
C SER A 848 27.85 0.92 30.40
N ASP A 849 28.62 2.02 30.39
CA ASP A 849 29.91 2.16 29.69
C ASP A 849 30.96 1.11 30.10
N GLY A 850 30.99 -0.06 29.42
CA GLY A 850 31.90 -1.17 29.75
C GLY A 850 33.40 -0.84 29.67
N ALA A 851 33.77 0.28 29.05
CA ALA A 851 35.14 0.82 29.07
C ALA A 851 35.59 1.27 30.48
N ARG A 852 34.66 1.55 31.41
CA ARG A 852 34.98 1.80 32.83
C ARG A 852 35.19 0.51 33.61
N ASP A 853 34.38 -0.50 33.35
CA ASP A 853 34.40 -1.75 34.12
C ASP A 853 35.68 -2.54 33.91
N LEU A 854 36.23 -2.63 32.69
CA LEU A 854 37.50 -3.36 32.46
C LEU A 854 38.68 -2.77 33.27
N LYS A 855 38.68 -1.45 33.53
CA LYS A 855 39.64 -0.81 34.44
C LYS A 855 39.31 -1.05 35.92
N ALA A 856 38.03 -1.13 36.29
CA ALA A 856 37.61 -1.49 37.64
C ALA A 856 37.97 -2.94 37.99
N PHE A 857 37.94 -3.85 37.01
CA PHE A 857 38.42 -5.23 37.12
C PHE A 857 39.95 -5.39 36.99
N GLY A 858 40.71 -4.28 36.93
CA GLY A 858 42.18 -4.30 37.01
C GLY A 858 42.94 -4.74 35.77
N PHE A 859 42.28 -4.93 34.62
CA PHE A 859 42.96 -5.34 33.38
C PHE A 859 43.78 -4.18 32.78
N ASP A 860 45.10 -4.27 32.85
CA ASP A 860 46.01 -3.37 32.13
C ASP A 860 46.24 -3.85 30.68
N LEU A 861 45.60 -3.14 29.75
CA LEU A 861 45.64 -3.41 28.30
C LEU A 861 46.67 -2.54 27.55
N SER A 862 47.67 -1.98 28.25
CA SER A 862 48.77 -1.25 27.61
C SER A 862 49.76 -2.17 26.86
N GLY A 863 50.67 -1.58 26.08
CA GLY A 863 51.64 -2.32 25.26
C GLY A 863 51.03 -2.83 23.94
N ASN A 864 51.68 -3.81 23.33
CA ASN A 864 51.16 -4.51 22.16
C ASN A 864 50.24 -5.68 22.54
N LEU A 865 49.52 -6.24 21.56
CA LEU A 865 48.52 -7.30 21.78
C LEU A 865 49.10 -8.54 22.50
N SER A 866 50.35 -8.91 22.23
CA SER A 866 51.00 -10.05 22.90
C SER A 866 51.29 -9.75 24.36
N GLU A 867 51.78 -8.54 24.67
CA GLU A 867 52.10 -8.09 26.03
C GLU A 867 50.83 -7.90 26.88
N ALA A 868 49.75 -7.40 26.29
CA ALA A 868 48.45 -7.28 26.94
C ALA A 868 47.84 -8.67 27.21
N ALA A 869 47.88 -9.58 26.23
CA ALA A 869 47.37 -10.94 26.39
C ALA A 869 48.15 -11.74 27.45
N GLU A 870 49.48 -11.70 27.44
CA GLU A 870 50.31 -12.41 28.43
C GLU A 870 50.04 -11.93 29.86
N ARG A 871 49.86 -10.62 30.05
CA ARG A 871 49.55 -10.04 31.36
C ARG A 871 48.12 -10.36 31.83
N ALA A 872 47.14 -10.34 30.93
CA ALA A 872 45.78 -10.77 31.23
C ALA A 872 45.73 -12.26 31.65
N VAL A 873 46.43 -13.14 30.92
CA VAL A 873 46.54 -14.57 31.26
C VAL A 873 47.20 -14.75 32.63
N LYS A 874 48.34 -14.10 32.90
CA LYS A 874 49.03 -14.19 34.20
C LYS A 874 48.18 -13.68 35.37
N MET A 875 47.38 -12.63 35.17
CA MET A 875 46.46 -12.13 36.19
C MET A 875 45.35 -13.15 36.51
N VAL A 876 44.72 -13.71 35.47
CA VAL A 876 43.65 -14.71 35.61
C VAL A 876 44.16 -16.03 36.19
N GLU A 877 45.33 -16.53 35.75
CA GLU A 877 45.96 -17.71 36.34
C GLU A 877 46.27 -17.48 37.84
N ARG A 878 46.89 -16.34 38.18
CA ARG A 878 47.23 -16.02 39.59
C ARG A 878 46.01 -15.98 40.49
N GLN A 879 44.94 -15.30 40.07
CA GLN A 879 43.72 -15.21 40.87
C GLN A 879 43.02 -16.57 40.96
N LYS A 880 42.87 -17.29 39.85
CA LYS A 880 42.18 -18.59 39.85
C LYS A 880 42.92 -19.67 40.65
N ILE A 881 44.27 -19.62 40.68
CA ILE A 881 45.09 -20.46 41.56
C ILE A 881 44.90 -20.06 43.03
N GLY A 882 44.88 -18.76 43.34
CA GLY A 882 44.60 -18.25 44.69
C GLY A 882 43.23 -18.72 45.21
N ASP A 883 42.18 -18.55 44.40
CA ASP A 883 40.82 -18.99 44.73
C ASP A 883 40.75 -20.50 44.98
N ALA A 884 41.37 -21.32 44.14
CA ALA A 884 41.39 -22.78 44.29
C ALA A 884 42.21 -23.27 45.48
N LEU A 885 43.26 -22.54 45.88
CA LEU A 885 43.98 -22.80 47.13
C LEU A 885 43.14 -22.43 48.35
N ALA A 886 42.44 -21.30 48.32
CA ALA A 886 41.56 -20.86 49.41
C ALA A 886 40.35 -21.79 49.59
N GLN A 887 39.70 -22.21 48.50
CA GLN A 887 38.54 -23.13 48.51
C GLN A 887 38.88 -24.56 48.99
N HIS A 888 40.16 -24.89 49.16
CA HIS A 888 40.64 -26.19 49.60
C HIS A 888 41.64 -26.11 50.77
N ASP A 889 41.59 -25.03 51.57
CA ASP A 889 42.39 -24.84 52.79
C ASP A 889 43.91 -25.04 52.57
N GLY A 890 44.42 -24.59 51.42
CA GLY A 890 45.82 -24.73 51.02
C GLY A 890 46.22 -26.15 50.57
N ASN A 891 45.28 -27.09 50.44
CA ASN A 891 45.55 -28.45 49.96
C ASN A 891 45.90 -28.47 48.46
N LYS A 892 47.20 -28.34 48.18
CA LYS A 892 47.76 -28.21 46.83
C LYS A 892 47.44 -29.41 45.92
N SER A 893 47.17 -30.60 46.46
CA SER A 893 46.78 -31.77 45.65
C SER A 893 45.35 -31.66 45.14
N ARG A 894 44.39 -31.32 46.02
CA ARG A 894 42.99 -31.09 45.63
C ARG A 894 42.83 -29.85 44.76
N ALA A 895 43.60 -28.79 45.02
CA ALA A 895 43.63 -27.61 44.15
C ALA A 895 44.14 -27.94 42.74
N ALA A 896 45.13 -28.83 42.58
CA ALA A 896 45.60 -29.23 41.26
C ALA A 896 44.52 -30.02 40.49
N GLU A 897 43.84 -30.95 41.16
CA GLU A 897 42.72 -31.72 40.61
C GLU A 897 41.54 -30.83 40.20
N ALA A 898 41.10 -29.92 41.07
CA ALA A 898 40.01 -28.97 40.79
C ALA A 898 40.35 -27.93 39.69
N LEU A 899 41.64 -27.64 39.48
CA LEU A 899 42.13 -26.81 38.37
C LEU A 899 42.39 -27.60 37.09
N GLY A 900 42.28 -28.94 37.09
CA GLY A 900 42.55 -29.79 35.94
C GLY A 900 44.02 -29.85 35.51
N VAL A 901 44.96 -29.51 36.40
CA VAL A 901 46.41 -29.44 36.11
C VAL A 901 47.20 -30.48 36.90
N SER A 902 48.39 -30.85 36.42
CA SER A 902 49.27 -31.72 37.21
C SER A 902 49.73 -31.02 38.49
N TYR A 903 49.88 -31.78 39.57
CA TYR A 903 50.41 -31.26 40.84
C TYR A 903 51.78 -30.56 40.68
N LYS A 904 52.63 -31.07 39.79
CA LYS A 904 53.92 -30.46 39.44
C LYS A 904 53.73 -29.10 38.73
N THR A 905 52.77 -29.01 37.80
CA THR A 905 52.41 -27.76 37.11
C THR A 905 51.94 -26.71 38.11
N LEU A 906 51.03 -27.09 39.03
CA LEU A 906 50.53 -26.17 40.05
C LEU A 906 51.66 -25.69 40.98
N LEU A 907 52.53 -26.58 41.46
CA LEU A 907 53.69 -26.18 42.28
C LEU A 907 54.64 -25.22 41.55
N THR A 908 54.82 -25.40 40.23
CA THR A 908 55.60 -24.45 39.41
C THR A 908 54.90 -23.08 39.34
N LYS A 909 53.59 -23.04 39.07
CA LYS A 909 52.81 -21.80 38.95
C LYS A 909 52.65 -21.04 40.27
N ILE A 910 52.48 -21.76 41.39
CA ILE A 910 52.51 -21.18 42.74
C ILE A 910 53.84 -20.46 43.00
N LYS A 911 54.96 -21.07 42.58
CA LYS A 911 56.29 -20.44 42.69
C LYS A 911 56.50 -19.29 41.69
N GLU A 912 55.90 -19.37 40.49
CA GLU A 912 55.92 -18.29 39.48
C GLU A 912 55.19 -17.03 39.99
N TYR A 913 54.07 -17.20 40.70
CA TYR A 913 53.21 -16.09 41.16
C TYR A 913 53.31 -15.75 42.65
N ASN A 914 54.22 -16.43 43.34
CA ASN A 914 54.58 -16.23 44.75
C ASN A 914 53.33 -16.24 45.67
N LEU A 915 52.61 -17.38 45.63
CA LEU A 915 51.37 -17.69 46.37
C LEU A 915 51.57 -18.75 47.47
#